data_AF-A0AAP0RAP5-F1
#
_entry.id   AF-A0AAP0RAP5-F1
#
_cell.length_a   1.000
_cell.length_b   1.000
_cell.length_c   1.000
_cell.angle_alpha   90.00
_cell.angle_beta   90.00
_cell.angle_gamma   90.00
#
_symmetry.space_group_name_H-M   'P 1'
#
loop_
_entity.id
_entity.type
_entity.pdbx_description
1 polymer ?
#
loop_
_entity_poly.entity_id
_entity_poly.type
_entity_poly.pdbx_seq_one_letter_code
_entity_poly.pdbx_strand_id
1 'polypeptide(L)'
;MEEFESELDPRKVADVEFDDDGRPRRTVHLGVRKGTTVGTVWTASAHIITSVIGSGVLSLAWAVAQLGWITGFVTLFIFACITFYTSRILADCYRSTDPMTGKRNYTYKEVVKANLGRKMYWACGTAQYGILCGTIIGYTITTSISMVAIQKSNCFHRRGHQADCKFSNNPYMIGLGILEIFLSQIPNFHKLSWLSILAAVMSFGYASIGTGLAFAVVVSGKGKRTSLTGVEVGPGLTAAQKASTMFSAFGDIAFAYSYAQVLIEIEDTLKSPPPEHRVMKKATMIGVLTTTAFYMTCGCLGYAAFGNDAPGNMLTGFGFYEPFWLIDLANVFIVVHLVGAYQEEFESELDLRKVADVEFDDDGRPRRTGTVWTASAHIITSVIGSGVLSLAWAVAQLGWITGFATLFIFACITFYTSRILADCYRSPDPMTGNRNYTYKEAVKANLGRKMYWACGMAQYGILCGMIIGYTITTSISMVAIQKSNCFHRRGHQADCKFSNNPYMIGLGILEIFLSQIPNFHKLSWLSILAAVMSFGYASIGTGLAFAVVVSGKGKRTSLTGVEVGPGLTAAQKASRMFSAFGDIASAYSYAQVLIEIEDTLKSPPPEHRVMKKATMIGVLTTTAFYMTCGCLGYAAFGNDAPGNMLTGFGFYEPFWLIDLANVLIVVHLVGAYQV
;
A
#
# COMPACT_ATOMS: atom_id res chain seq x y z
N MET A 1 -13.32 49.44 14.69
CA MET A 1 -12.04 50.16 14.68
C MET A 1 -11.45 49.91 16.05
N GLU A 2 -10.35 49.16 16.09
CA GLU A 2 -9.55 48.78 17.26
C GLU A 2 -10.23 47.95 18.37
N GLU A 3 -10.33 46.63 18.13
CA GLU A 3 -10.16 45.53 19.12
C GLU A 3 -10.80 44.25 18.54
N PHE A 4 -10.19 43.66 17.51
CA PHE A 4 -10.38 42.24 17.13
C PHE A 4 -9.28 41.79 16.13
N GLU A 5 -8.05 42.28 16.35
CA GLU A 5 -6.84 41.83 15.64
C GLU A 5 -5.80 41.34 16.67
N SER A 6 -6.01 40.18 17.30
CA SER A 6 -4.91 39.45 17.94
C SER A 6 -5.32 38.03 18.36
N GLU A 7 -5.46 37.10 17.42
CA GLU A 7 -5.23 35.68 17.72
C GLU A 7 -4.93 34.84 16.46
N LEU A 8 -4.11 35.41 15.56
CA LEU A 8 -3.22 34.64 14.71
C LEU A 8 -1.82 34.90 15.23
N ASP A 9 -1.27 33.97 16.01
CA ASP A 9 0.14 33.98 16.39
C ASP A 9 0.98 33.86 15.10
N PRO A 10 1.65 34.95 14.64
CA PRO A 10 2.42 34.92 13.41
C PRO A 10 3.68 34.04 13.54
N ARG A 11 4.00 33.56 14.75
CA ARG A 11 5.17 32.74 15.05
C ARG A 11 4.91 31.23 14.94
N LYS A 12 3.68 30.80 14.65
CA LYS A 12 3.37 29.37 14.38
C LYS A 12 3.31 29.00 12.90
N VAL A 13 3.48 29.98 12.00
CA VAL A 13 3.72 29.79 10.56
C VAL A 13 5.19 30.11 10.19
N ALA A 14 6.04 30.34 11.19
CA ALA A 14 7.47 30.48 10.99
C ALA A 14 8.11 29.09 10.88
N ASP A 15 8.83 28.87 9.76
CA ASP A 15 9.78 27.78 9.47
C ASP A 15 9.40 26.80 8.35
N VAL A 16 8.42 27.13 7.48
CA VAL A 16 8.35 26.49 6.15
C VAL A 16 9.19 27.33 5.19
N GLU A 17 10.41 26.87 4.88
CA GLU A 17 11.27 27.51 3.89
C GLU A 17 10.73 27.18 2.49
N PHE A 18 10.42 28.19 1.68
CA PHE A 18 9.95 28.00 0.31
C PHE A 18 11.12 28.06 -0.68
N ASP A 19 11.05 27.27 -1.75
CA ASP A 19 11.99 27.36 -2.87
C ASP A 19 11.69 28.57 -3.77
N ASP A 20 12.59 28.83 -4.72
CA ASP A 20 12.47 29.92 -5.70
C ASP A 20 11.29 29.73 -6.68
N ASP A 21 10.71 28.53 -6.74
CA ASP A 21 9.50 28.21 -7.50
C ASP A 21 8.22 28.30 -6.64
N GLY A 22 8.33 28.75 -5.37
CA GLY A 22 7.21 28.96 -4.45
C GLY A 22 6.66 27.70 -3.80
N ARG A 23 7.39 26.57 -3.82
CA ARG A 23 7.01 25.31 -3.17
C ARG A 23 7.69 25.14 -1.80
N PRO A 24 7.04 24.49 -0.82
CA PRO A 24 7.69 24.15 0.45
C PRO A 24 8.93 23.27 0.21
N ARG A 25 10.09 23.67 0.75
CA ARG A 25 11.33 22.87 0.69
C ARG A 25 11.18 21.60 1.52
N ARG A 26 11.68 20.47 1.00
CA ARG A 26 11.80 19.21 1.75
C ARG A 26 12.89 19.35 2.83
N THR A 27 12.51 19.57 4.09
CA THR A 27 13.45 19.69 5.21
C THR A 27 13.65 18.36 5.95
N VAL A 28 14.91 17.97 6.17
CA VAL A 28 15.29 16.85 7.04
C VAL A 28 15.31 17.34 8.50
N HIS A 29 14.26 17.06 9.27
CA HIS A 29 14.20 17.44 10.70
C HIS A 29 14.89 16.41 11.58
N LEU A 30 16.18 16.62 11.88
CA LEU A 30 16.87 15.92 12.96
C LEU A 30 16.47 16.53 14.31
N GLY A 31 15.88 15.71 15.17
CA GLY A 31 15.41 16.11 16.49
C GLY A 31 16.54 16.31 17.50
N VAL A 32 17.21 17.46 17.47
CA VAL A 32 17.85 18.10 18.63
C VAL A 32 17.80 19.62 18.38
N ARG A 33 17.23 20.38 19.34
CA ARG A 33 17.19 21.86 19.48
C ARG A 33 17.84 22.72 18.36
N LYS A 34 17.03 23.60 17.75
CA LYS A 34 17.40 24.82 16.97
C LYS A 34 18.50 24.62 15.91
N GLY A 35 18.07 24.21 14.71
CA GLY A 35 18.85 24.28 13.47
C GLY A 35 18.17 23.51 12.36
N THR A 36 17.56 24.21 11.40
CA THR A 36 17.05 23.66 10.14
C THR A 36 18.20 23.02 9.34
N THR A 37 18.32 21.69 9.36
CA THR A 37 19.34 20.98 8.56
C THR A 37 18.90 20.85 7.11
N VAL A 38 19.27 21.84 6.31
CA VAL A 38 19.16 21.82 4.85
C VAL A 38 20.29 20.92 4.29
N GLY A 39 20.05 20.20 3.18
CA GLY A 39 21.02 19.27 2.59
C GLY A 39 22.34 19.97 2.20
N THR A 40 23.45 19.30 2.48
CA THR A 40 24.83 19.76 2.21
C THR A 40 25.58 18.78 1.32
N VAL A 41 26.78 19.16 0.86
CA VAL A 41 27.68 18.23 0.15
C VAL A 41 27.90 16.95 0.95
N TRP A 42 28.02 17.03 2.28
CA TRP A 42 28.28 15.86 3.13
C TRP A 42 27.08 14.94 3.26
N THR A 43 25.88 15.50 3.45
CA THR A 43 24.65 14.68 3.54
C THR A 43 24.33 14.04 2.19
N ALA A 44 24.47 14.77 1.08
CA ALA A 44 24.30 14.19 -0.25
C ALA A 44 25.37 13.14 -0.57
N SER A 45 26.64 13.37 -0.18
CA SER A 45 27.68 12.34 -0.33
C SER A 45 27.35 11.09 0.47
N ALA A 46 26.85 11.25 1.71
CA ALA A 46 26.42 10.13 2.53
C ALA A 46 25.26 9.35 1.86
N HIS A 47 24.23 10.03 1.35
CA HIS A 47 23.13 9.39 0.62
C HIS A 47 23.61 8.66 -0.64
N ILE A 48 24.51 9.26 -1.42
CA ILE A 48 25.11 8.57 -2.58
C ILE A 48 25.85 7.31 -2.12
N ILE A 49 26.63 7.41 -1.04
CA ILE A 49 27.38 6.28 -0.53
C ILE A 49 26.45 5.19 0.03
N THR A 50 25.36 5.52 0.72
CA THR A 50 24.39 4.53 1.22
C THR A 50 23.62 3.86 0.10
N SER A 51 23.16 4.63 -0.89
CA SER A 51 22.46 4.08 -2.06
C SER A 51 23.36 3.18 -2.90
N VAL A 52 24.66 3.45 -2.92
CA VAL A 52 25.64 2.64 -3.67
C VAL A 52 26.07 1.42 -2.85
N ILE A 53 26.68 1.62 -1.67
CA ILE A 53 27.24 0.56 -0.82
C ILE A 53 26.11 -0.23 -0.16
N GLY A 54 25.47 -1.10 -0.92
CA GLY A 54 24.41 -2.03 -0.52
C GLY A 54 24.76 -3.49 -0.79
N SER A 55 23.73 -4.33 -0.96
CA SER A 55 23.91 -5.76 -1.25
C SER A 55 24.83 -6.03 -2.45
N GLY A 56 24.95 -5.09 -3.39
CA GLY A 56 25.85 -5.18 -4.55
C GLY A 56 27.33 -5.38 -4.20
N VAL A 57 27.83 -4.89 -3.05
CA VAL A 57 29.23 -5.10 -2.65
C VAL A 57 29.54 -6.56 -2.35
N LEU A 58 28.52 -7.34 -1.93
CA LEU A 58 28.69 -8.73 -1.48
C LEU A 58 29.01 -9.68 -2.63
N SER A 59 28.59 -9.38 -3.86
CA SER A 59 28.84 -10.20 -5.06
C SER A 59 30.10 -9.81 -5.83
N LEU A 60 30.75 -8.69 -5.49
CA LEU A 60 31.92 -8.20 -6.23
C LEU A 60 33.08 -9.19 -6.27
N ALA A 61 33.32 -9.93 -5.18
CA ALA A 61 34.36 -10.96 -5.16
C ALA A 61 34.09 -12.07 -6.19
N TRP A 62 32.82 -12.50 -6.32
CA TRP A 62 32.40 -13.44 -7.34
C TRP A 62 32.51 -12.83 -8.74
N ALA A 63 32.04 -11.61 -8.96
CA ALA A 63 32.12 -10.95 -10.26
C ALA A 63 33.58 -10.82 -10.76
N VAL A 64 34.50 -10.43 -9.88
CA VAL A 64 35.94 -10.39 -10.19
C VAL A 64 36.49 -11.80 -10.46
N ALA A 65 36.02 -12.84 -9.76
CA ALA A 65 36.42 -14.22 -10.03
C ALA A 65 36.00 -14.73 -11.41
N GLN A 66 34.80 -14.35 -11.87
CA GLN A 66 34.31 -14.72 -13.20
C GLN A 66 35.06 -14.00 -14.32
N LEU A 67 35.47 -12.75 -14.09
CA LEU A 67 36.16 -11.91 -15.08
C LEU A 67 37.69 -12.06 -15.05
N GLY A 68 38.25 -12.42 -13.90
CA GLY A 68 39.70 -12.44 -13.63
C GLY A 68 40.24 -11.08 -13.20
N TRP A 69 41.52 -11.07 -12.79
CA TRP A 69 42.20 -9.87 -12.31
C TRP A 69 42.18 -8.71 -13.31
N ILE A 70 42.43 -8.98 -14.60
CA ILE A 70 42.55 -7.93 -15.62
C ILE A 70 41.15 -7.37 -15.93
N THR A 71 40.26 -8.21 -16.45
CA THR A 71 38.93 -7.78 -16.89
C THR A 71 38.09 -7.28 -15.71
N GLY A 72 38.17 -7.92 -14.54
CA GLY A 72 37.44 -7.49 -13.36
C GLY A 72 37.82 -6.08 -12.90
N PHE A 73 39.12 -5.80 -12.78
CA PHE A 73 39.61 -4.47 -12.38
C PHE A 73 39.25 -3.39 -13.40
N VAL A 74 39.49 -3.67 -14.68
CA VAL A 74 39.15 -2.75 -15.79
C VAL A 74 37.65 -2.46 -15.81
N THR A 75 36.82 -3.48 -15.63
CA THR A 75 35.36 -3.34 -15.61
C THR A 75 34.90 -2.47 -14.44
N LEU A 76 35.39 -2.70 -13.21
CA LEU A 76 35.05 -1.87 -12.04
C LEU A 76 35.38 -0.40 -12.28
N PHE A 77 36.54 -0.11 -12.87
CA PHE A 77 36.96 1.25 -13.19
C PHE A 77 36.11 1.89 -14.29
N ILE A 78 35.79 1.14 -15.36
CA ILE A 78 34.95 1.63 -16.46
C ILE A 78 33.55 1.98 -15.94
N PHE A 79 32.92 1.11 -15.15
CA PHE A 79 31.60 1.39 -14.59
C PHE A 79 31.62 2.58 -13.62
N ALA A 80 32.66 2.74 -12.81
CA ALA A 80 32.85 3.96 -12.02
C ALA A 80 32.91 5.23 -12.88
N CYS A 81 33.65 5.20 -13.99
CA CYS A 81 33.75 6.33 -14.93
C CYS A 81 32.41 6.63 -15.61
N ILE A 82 31.69 5.60 -16.06
CA ILE A 82 30.36 5.73 -16.66
C ILE A 82 29.42 6.37 -15.66
N THR A 83 29.34 5.84 -14.43
CA THR A 83 28.47 6.36 -13.38
C THR A 83 28.83 7.80 -13.01
N PHE A 84 30.11 8.13 -12.86
CA PHE A 84 30.52 9.50 -12.60
C PHE A 84 30.08 10.46 -13.72
N TYR A 85 30.27 10.06 -14.98
CA TYR A 85 29.91 10.88 -16.14
C TYR A 85 28.40 11.07 -16.25
N THR A 86 27.61 10.00 -16.18
CA THR A 86 26.15 10.04 -16.32
C THR A 86 25.50 10.80 -15.17
N SER A 87 25.97 10.63 -13.94
CA SER A 87 25.48 11.36 -12.76
C SER A 87 25.70 12.87 -12.86
N ARG A 88 26.83 13.31 -13.44
CA ARG A 88 27.10 14.74 -13.63
C ARG A 88 26.19 15.38 -14.67
N ILE A 89 25.90 14.66 -15.76
CA ILE A 89 24.92 15.10 -16.76
C ILE A 89 23.54 15.18 -16.12
N LEU A 90 23.15 14.14 -15.38
CA LEU A 90 21.83 14.09 -14.76
C LEU A 90 21.63 15.24 -13.75
N ALA A 91 22.67 15.60 -13.00
CA ALA A 91 22.63 16.74 -12.09
C ALA A 91 22.37 18.08 -12.82
N ASP A 92 22.93 18.27 -14.02
CA ASP A 92 22.64 19.48 -14.81
C ASP A 92 21.18 19.53 -15.29
N CYS A 93 20.52 18.38 -15.39
CA CYS A 93 19.15 18.27 -15.85
C CYS A 93 18.10 18.52 -14.74
N TYR A 94 18.52 18.71 -13.48
CA TYR A 94 17.61 19.06 -12.37
C TYR A 94 16.78 20.30 -12.71
N ARG A 95 17.38 21.30 -13.34
CA ARG A 95 16.67 22.47 -13.87
C ARG A 95 16.52 22.39 -15.40
N SER A 96 15.30 22.57 -15.89
CA SER A 96 15.00 22.59 -17.33
C SER A 96 15.35 23.94 -17.96
N THR A 97 15.81 23.96 -19.21
CA THR A 97 16.22 25.14 -20.03
C THR A 97 17.55 25.80 -19.65
N ASP A 98 17.85 25.98 -18.36
CA ASP A 98 19.14 26.49 -17.87
C ASP A 98 19.48 25.87 -16.50
N PRO A 99 20.68 25.30 -16.29
CA PRO A 99 21.06 24.65 -15.03
C PRO A 99 21.15 25.57 -13.80
N MET A 100 21.13 26.89 -13.98
CA MET A 100 21.23 27.89 -12.91
C MET A 100 19.88 28.54 -12.60
N THR A 101 19.09 28.89 -13.62
CA THR A 101 17.85 29.68 -13.48
C THR A 101 16.60 28.97 -13.99
N GLY A 102 16.74 27.77 -14.52
CA GLY A 102 15.63 26.98 -15.05
C GLY A 102 14.67 26.49 -13.98
N LYS A 103 13.47 26.09 -14.42
CA LYS A 103 12.43 25.49 -13.57
C LYS A 103 12.93 24.16 -13.00
N ARG A 104 12.71 23.91 -11.71
CA ARG A 104 13.08 22.65 -11.05
C ARG A 104 12.24 21.47 -11.55
N ASN A 105 12.90 20.35 -11.74
CA ASN A 105 12.29 19.03 -11.89
C ASN A 105 12.63 18.23 -10.64
N TYR A 106 11.62 17.79 -9.92
CA TYR A 106 11.79 17.23 -8.58
C TYR A 106 12.05 15.72 -8.60
N THR A 107 11.96 15.10 -9.79
CA THR A 107 12.07 13.64 -9.95
C THR A 107 12.79 13.27 -11.23
N TYR A 108 13.43 12.09 -11.23
CA TYR A 108 14.04 11.53 -12.43
C TYR A 108 13.07 11.48 -13.63
N LYS A 109 11.80 11.08 -13.40
CA LYS A 109 10.79 10.99 -14.47
C LYS A 109 10.39 12.36 -15.01
N GLU A 110 10.32 13.39 -14.15
CA GLU A 110 10.05 14.75 -14.59
C GLU A 110 11.18 15.28 -15.47
N VAL A 111 12.44 15.04 -15.05
CA VAL A 111 13.62 15.36 -15.86
C VAL A 111 13.55 14.68 -17.23
N VAL A 112 13.20 13.39 -17.27
CA VAL A 112 13.02 12.65 -18.53
C VAL A 112 11.88 13.23 -19.37
N LYS A 113 10.74 13.56 -18.76
CA LYS A 113 9.59 14.15 -19.48
C LYS A 113 9.95 15.51 -20.08
N ALA A 114 10.66 16.35 -19.32
CA ALA A 114 11.04 17.69 -19.73
C ALA A 114 12.08 17.69 -20.86
N ASN A 115 13.05 16.78 -20.81
CA ASN A 115 14.16 16.75 -21.78
C ASN A 115 13.94 15.80 -22.96
N LEU A 116 13.26 14.67 -22.76
CA LEU A 116 13.11 13.59 -23.75
C LEU A 116 11.64 13.32 -24.16
N GLY A 117 10.69 14.01 -23.55
CA GLY A 117 9.27 13.95 -23.89
C GLY A 117 8.52 12.74 -23.32
N ARG A 118 7.21 12.69 -23.61
CA ARG A 118 6.24 11.76 -22.99
C ARG A 118 6.50 10.28 -23.30
N LYS A 119 7.07 9.95 -24.47
CA LYS A 119 7.39 8.56 -24.81
C LYS A 119 8.50 8.01 -23.92
N MET A 120 9.56 8.79 -23.73
CA MET A 120 10.69 8.41 -22.88
C MET A 120 10.32 8.44 -21.40
N TYR A 121 9.41 9.32 -20.97
CA TYR A 121 8.84 9.27 -19.62
C TYR A 121 8.32 7.88 -19.24
N TRP A 122 7.54 7.25 -20.13
CA TRP A 122 7.03 5.91 -19.89
C TRP A 122 8.12 4.85 -20.00
N ALA A 123 8.97 4.89 -21.03
CA ALA A 123 10.02 3.89 -21.22
C ALA A 123 11.03 3.88 -20.06
N CYS A 124 11.59 5.04 -19.71
CA CYS A 124 12.53 5.18 -18.59
C CYS A 124 11.85 4.98 -17.24
N GLY A 125 10.59 5.42 -17.09
CA GLY A 125 9.81 5.16 -15.88
C GLY A 125 9.59 3.66 -15.64
N THR A 126 9.24 2.90 -16.68
CA THR A 126 9.11 1.43 -16.59
C THR A 126 10.44 0.77 -16.24
N ALA A 127 11.55 1.22 -16.84
CA ALA A 127 12.88 0.72 -16.49
C ALA A 127 13.26 1.02 -15.03
N GLN A 128 13.00 2.26 -14.56
CA GLN A 128 13.22 2.67 -13.17
C GLN A 128 12.44 1.79 -12.19
N TYR A 129 11.13 1.57 -12.44
CA TYR A 129 10.32 0.68 -11.60
C TYR A 129 10.80 -0.77 -11.63
N GLY A 130 11.24 -1.26 -12.78
CA GLY A 130 11.83 -2.60 -12.90
C GLY A 130 13.08 -2.75 -12.03
N ILE A 131 13.95 -1.75 -12.03
CA ILE A 131 15.17 -1.73 -11.20
C ILE A 131 14.82 -1.69 -9.71
N LEU A 132 13.87 -0.83 -9.30
CA LEU A 132 13.44 -0.74 -7.90
C LEU A 132 12.81 -2.06 -7.42
N CYS A 133 11.94 -2.68 -8.23
CA CYS A 133 11.36 -3.97 -7.91
C CYS A 133 12.44 -5.07 -7.78
N GLY A 134 13.41 -5.09 -8.70
CA GLY A 134 14.55 -6.00 -8.63
C GLY A 134 15.40 -5.79 -7.37
N THR A 135 15.60 -4.53 -6.97
CA THR A 135 16.37 -4.16 -5.77
C THR A 135 15.69 -4.66 -4.50
N ILE A 136 14.37 -4.46 -4.38
CA ILE A 136 13.57 -4.98 -3.25
C ILE A 136 13.64 -6.51 -3.19
N ILE A 137 13.46 -7.20 -4.32
CA ILE A 137 13.62 -8.68 -4.37
C ILE A 137 15.02 -9.09 -3.90
N GLY A 138 16.05 -8.37 -4.34
CA GLY A 138 17.44 -8.58 -3.92
C GLY A 138 17.63 -8.38 -2.42
N TYR A 139 17.01 -7.36 -1.82
CA TYR A 139 17.03 -7.09 -0.39
C TYR A 139 16.35 -8.21 0.40
N THR A 140 15.20 -8.70 -0.06
CA THR A 140 14.49 -9.82 0.57
C THR A 140 15.33 -11.11 0.57
N ILE A 141 15.93 -11.46 -0.58
CA ILE A 141 16.77 -12.65 -0.71
C ILE A 141 18.01 -12.51 0.18
N THR A 142 18.69 -11.36 0.14
CA THR A 142 19.94 -11.13 0.87
C THR A 142 19.71 -11.13 2.39
N THR A 143 18.63 -10.52 2.86
CA THR A 143 18.21 -10.56 4.27
C THR A 143 17.96 -11.99 4.72
N SER A 144 17.25 -12.78 3.92
CA SER A 144 16.96 -14.18 4.23
C SER A 144 18.23 -15.04 4.31
N ILE A 145 19.14 -14.89 3.35
CA ILE A 145 20.45 -15.57 3.37
C ILE A 145 21.23 -15.19 4.62
N SER A 146 21.21 -13.91 5.02
CA SER A 146 21.92 -13.41 6.20
C SER A 146 21.34 -13.97 7.50
N MET A 147 20.02 -14.05 7.62
CA MET A 147 19.36 -14.67 8.77
C MET A 147 19.66 -16.18 8.88
N VAL A 148 19.65 -16.89 7.75
CA VAL A 148 20.04 -18.30 7.70
C VAL A 148 21.52 -18.50 8.03
N ALA A 149 22.39 -17.58 7.61
CA ALA A 149 23.81 -17.59 7.96
C ALA A 149 24.01 -17.50 9.49
N ILE A 150 23.30 -16.60 10.17
CA ILE A 150 23.32 -16.49 11.64
C ILE A 150 22.85 -17.79 12.30
N GLN A 151 21.80 -18.42 11.78
CA GLN A 151 21.34 -19.70 12.32
C GLN A 151 22.34 -20.83 12.14
N LYS A 152 22.94 -20.92 10.95
CA LYS A 152 23.96 -21.94 10.66
C LYS A 152 25.17 -21.77 11.57
N SER A 153 25.68 -20.54 11.68
CA SER A 153 26.74 -20.13 12.60
C SER A 153 26.48 -20.58 14.04
N ASN A 154 25.35 -20.17 14.62
CA ASN A 154 24.99 -20.55 15.98
C ASN A 154 24.77 -22.07 16.15
N CYS A 155 24.24 -22.74 15.13
CA CYS A 155 24.05 -24.20 15.15
C CYS A 155 25.39 -24.94 15.15
N PHE A 156 26.31 -24.60 14.25
CA PHE A 156 27.63 -25.24 14.19
C PHE A 156 28.47 -24.95 15.43
N HIS A 157 28.38 -23.74 15.99
CA HIS A 157 29.05 -23.40 17.24
C HIS A 157 28.53 -24.25 18.42
N ARG A 158 27.20 -24.41 18.54
CA ARG A 158 26.59 -25.17 19.67
C ARG A 158 26.68 -26.68 19.52
N ARG A 159 26.52 -27.20 18.31
CA ARG A 159 26.35 -28.65 18.05
C ARG A 159 27.56 -29.29 17.39
N GLY A 160 28.59 -28.51 17.07
CA GLY A 160 29.80 -28.96 16.38
C GLY A 160 29.65 -29.01 14.86
N HIS A 161 30.79 -29.06 14.17
CA HIS A 161 30.87 -28.89 12.71
C HIS A 161 30.27 -30.03 11.88
N GLN A 162 29.95 -31.17 12.50
CA GLN A 162 29.35 -32.33 11.83
C GLN A 162 27.82 -32.38 11.98
N ALA A 163 27.20 -31.38 12.62
CA ALA A 163 25.76 -31.33 12.80
C ALA A 163 25.03 -30.97 11.48
N ASP A 164 23.86 -31.60 11.24
CA ASP A 164 23.00 -31.27 10.09
C ASP A 164 22.24 -29.96 10.34
N CYS A 165 22.89 -28.83 10.07
CA CYS A 165 22.36 -27.47 10.29
C CYS A 165 21.69 -26.91 9.02
N LYS A 166 20.57 -27.52 8.61
CA LYS A 166 19.76 -27.05 7.47
C LYS A 166 18.61 -26.16 7.92
N PHE A 167 18.51 -24.98 7.31
CA PHE A 167 17.45 -24.02 7.55
C PHE A 167 16.87 -23.54 6.21
N SER A 168 15.57 -23.23 6.21
CA SER A 168 14.87 -22.71 5.03
C SER A 168 14.91 -21.18 5.01
N ASN A 169 15.05 -20.62 3.80
CA ASN A 169 15.00 -19.18 3.55
C ASN A 169 13.58 -18.60 3.65
N ASN A 170 12.55 -19.41 3.34
CA ASN A 170 11.15 -19.00 3.22
C ASN A 170 10.59 -18.23 4.42
N PRO A 171 10.77 -18.66 5.69
CA PRO A 171 10.23 -17.91 6.83
C PRO A 171 10.80 -16.50 6.94
N TYR A 172 12.07 -16.29 6.59
CA TYR A 172 12.68 -14.96 6.63
C TYR A 172 12.25 -14.06 5.48
N MET A 173 12.04 -14.63 4.30
CA MET A 173 11.48 -13.87 3.16
C MET A 173 10.06 -13.40 3.47
N ILE A 174 9.22 -14.28 4.04
CA ILE A 174 7.86 -13.92 4.46
C ILE A 174 7.90 -12.90 5.60
N GLY A 175 8.77 -13.10 6.60
CA GLY A 175 8.92 -12.19 7.73
C GLY A 175 9.35 -10.79 7.32
N LEU A 176 10.31 -10.67 6.39
CA LEU A 176 10.71 -9.36 5.87
C LEU A 176 9.59 -8.73 5.04
N GLY A 177 8.90 -9.49 4.18
CA GLY A 177 7.77 -8.94 3.42
C GLY A 177 6.65 -8.39 4.32
N ILE A 178 6.37 -9.05 5.44
CA ILE A 178 5.42 -8.53 6.46
C ILE A 178 5.96 -7.23 7.08
N LEU A 179 7.25 -7.18 7.41
CA LEU A 179 7.88 -5.98 7.96
C LEU A 179 7.87 -4.82 6.94
N GLU A 180 8.16 -5.08 5.68
CA GLU A 180 8.10 -4.10 4.58
C GLU A 180 6.69 -3.54 4.42
N ILE A 181 5.66 -4.40 4.43
CA ILE A 181 4.24 -3.96 4.44
C ILE A 181 3.96 -3.10 5.67
N PHE A 182 4.45 -3.47 6.85
CA PHE A 182 4.24 -2.65 8.05
C PHE A 182 4.94 -1.30 7.94
N LEU A 183 6.18 -1.27 7.45
CA LEU A 183 6.95 -0.05 7.25
C LEU A 183 6.31 0.85 6.19
N SER A 184 5.71 0.29 5.14
CA SER A 184 5.01 1.07 4.12
C SER A 184 3.77 1.82 4.65
N GLN A 185 3.26 1.47 5.84
CA GLN A 185 2.09 2.12 6.46
C GLN A 185 2.41 3.47 7.11
N ILE A 186 3.68 3.75 7.39
CA ILE A 186 4.05 4.90 8.23
C ILE A 186 3.97 6.17 7.35
N PRO A 187 3.01 7.10 7.54
CA PRO A 187 2.70 8.11 6.52
C PRO A 187 3.62 9.34 6.54
N ASN A 188 4.50 9.47 7.53
CA ASN A 188 5.24 10.71 7.78
C ASN A 188 6.62 10.41 8.35
N PHE A 189 7.62 10.38 7.46
CA PHE A 189 8.95 9.80 7.70
C PHE A 189 10.04 10.82 8.01
N HIS A 190 9.74 12.11 8.01
CA HIS A 190 10.73 13.16 8.29
C HIS A 190 11.43 13.05 9.66
N LYS A 191 10.92 12.21 10.58
CA LYS A 191 11.54 11.87 11.87
C LYS A 191 12.51 10.70 11.82
N LEU A 192 12.66 10.02 10.68
CA LEU A 192 13.48 8.81 10.51
C LEU A 192 14.78 9.07 9.73
N SER A 193 15.19 10.33 9.59
CA SER A 193 16.47 10.72 8.97
C SER A 193 17.73 10.10 9.61
N TRP A 194 17.62 9.68 10.88
CA TRP A 194 18.67 8.93 11.56
C TRP A 194 18.83 7.50 10.99
N LEU A 195 17.81 6.94 10.34
CA LEU A 195 17.87 5.63 9.70
C LEU A 195 18.86 5.62 8.54
N SER A 196 19.04 6.73 7.82
CA SER A 196 20.03 6.78 6.73
C SER A 196 21.46 6.78 7.21
N ILE A 197 21.71 7.47 8.31
CA ILE A 197 23.01 7.39 8.98
C ILE A 197 23.21 5.96 9.52
N LEU A 198 22.19 5.34 10.11
CA LEU A 198 22.27 3.96 10.58
C LEU A 198 22.56 2.99 9.42
N ALA A 199 21.81 3.07 8.32
CA ALA A 199 21.99 2.27 7.12
C ALA A 199 23.41 2.41 6.57
N ALA A 200 23.94 3.64 6.49
CA ALA A 200 25.33 3.92 6.12
C ALA A 200 26.34 3.20 7.02
N VAL A 201 26.18 3.34 8.33
CA VAL A 201 27.09 2.75 9.31
C VAL A 201 27.06 1.23 9.23
N MET A 202 25.88 0.64 9.09
CA MET A 202 25.71 -0.80 8.92
C MET A 202 26.34 -1.30 7.62
N SER A 203 26.21 -0.53 6.53
CA SER A 203 26.75 -0.91 5.22
C SER A 203 28.28 -0.95 5.18
N PHE A 204 28.92 0.09 5.71
CA PHE A 204 30.36 0.08 5.93
C PHE A 204 30.78 -1.00 6.91
N GLY A 205 29.99 -1.24 7.96
CA GLY A 205 30.26 -2.24 8.97
C GLY A 205 30.46 -3.63 8.39
N TYR A 206 29.45 -4.17 7.69
CA TYR A 206 29.54 -5.55 7.19
C TYR A 206 30.60 -5.69 6.09
N ALA A 207 30.75 -4.67 5.24
CA ALA A 207 31.71 -4.71 4.15
C ALA A 207 33.16 -4.59 4.66
N SER A 208 33.40 -3.79 5.70
CA SER A 208 34.71 -3.70 6.37
C SER A 208 35.07 -5.00 7.08
N ILE A 209 34.10 -5.64 7.76
CA ILE A 209 34.29 -6.95 8.38
C ILE A 209 34.68 -7.99 7.33
N GLY A 210 33.90 -8.11 6.25
CA GLY A 210 34.18 -9.06 5.18
C GLY A 210 35.54 -8.81 4.51
N THR A 211 35.89 -7.54 4.27
CA THR A 211 37.19 -7.15 3.72
C THR A 211 38.35 -7.48 4.67
N GLY A 212 38.18 -7.20 5.96
CA GLY A 212 39.19 -7.51 6.98
C GLY A 212 39.44 -9.02 7.13
N LEU A 213 38.37 -9.82 7.06
CA LEU A 213 38.49 -11.28 7.04
C LEU A 213 39.16 -11.79 5.75
N ALA A 214 38.81 -11.22 4.59
CA ALA A 214 39.47 -11.56 3.33
C ALA A 214 40.97 -11.25 3.39
N PHE A 215 41.32 -10.07 3.89
CA PHE A 215 42.71 -9.67 4.12
C PHE A 215 43.43 -10.66 5.05
N ALA A 216 42.81 -11.03 6.18
CA ALA A 216 43.38 -12.00 7.12
C ALA A 216 43.68 -13.37 6.48
N VAL A 217 42.79 -13.86 5.62
CA VAL A 217 43.00 -15.10 4.84
C VAL A 217 44.20 -14.98 3.90
N VAL A 218 44.29 -13.85 3.18
CA VAL A 218 45.38 -13.59 2.23
C VAL A 218 46.72 -13.52 2.94
N VAL A 219 46.85 -12.73 4.01
CA VAL A 219 48.13 -12.59 4.74
C VAL A 219 48.53 -13.85 5.51
N SER A 220 47.57 -14.72 5.83
CA SER A 220 47.84 -16.03 6.43
C SER A 220 48.33 -17.07 5.42
N GLY A 221 48.45 -16.70 4.13
CA GLY A 221 48.85 -17.62 3.07
C GLY A 221 47.79 -18.69 2.72
N LYS A 222 46.54 -18.50 3.16
CA LYS A 222 45.42 -19.42 2.95
C LYS A 222 44.53 -19.06 1.75
N GLY A 223 44.93 -18.06 0.96
CA GLY A 223 44.24 -17.66 -0.26
C GLY A 223 44.14 -18.82 -1.26
N LYS A 224 43.01 -18.88 -1.98
CA LYS A 224 42.77 -19.90 -3.01
C LYS A 224 43.31 -19.45 -4.38
N ARG A 225 43.33 -20.39 -5.33
CA ARG A 225 43.83 -20.16 -6.69
C ARG A 225 42.99 -19.11 -7.43
N THR A 226 43.65 -18.04 -7.87
CA THR A 226 43.11 -17.01 -8.76
C THR A 226 43.60 -17.22 -10.21
N SER A 227 43.05 -16.47 -11.17
CA SER A 227 43.50 -16.43 -12.55
C SER A 227 43.46 -15.01 -13.12
N LEU A 228 44.27 -14.76 -14.16
CA LEU A 228 44.32 -13.46 -14.83
C LEU A 228 43.03 -13.17 -15.63
N THR A 229 42.40 -14.21 -16.17
CA THR A 229 41.28 -14.14 -17.13
C THR A 229 39.98 -14.80 -16.62
N GLY A 230 39.90 -15.04 -15.31
CA GLY A 230 38.73 -15.58 -14.64
C GLY A 230 38.62 -17.10 -14.77
N VAL A 231 37.47 -17.64 -14.36
CA VAL A 231 37.20 -19.09 -14.42
C VAL A 231 37.42 -19.63 -15.84
N GLU A 232 38.18 -20.71 -15.96
CA GLU A 232 38.58 -21.29 -17.25
C GLU A 232 37.52 -22.26 -17.78
N VAL A 233 37.39 -22.34 -19.11
CA VAL A 233 36.52 -23.32 -19.79
C VAL A 233 37.13 -24.71 -19.58
N GLY A 234 36.30 -25.68 -19.20
CA GLY A 234 36.75 -27.03 -18.91
C GLY A 234 35.61 -28.03 -18.94
N PRO A 235 35.84 -29.29 -18.51
CA PRO A 235 34.84 -30.36 -18.57
C PRO A 235 33.53 -30.02 -17.83
N GLY A 236 33.57 -29.13 -16.84
CA GLY A 236 32.41 -28.68 -16.07
C GLY A 236 31.85 -27.29 -16.44
N LEU A 237 32.43 -26.58 -17.41
CA LEU A 237 31.99 -25.24 -17.82
C LEU A 237 32.22 -25.04 -19.32
N THR A 238 31.13 -24.92 -20.08
CA THR A 238 31.17 -24.64 -21.52
C THR A 238 31.49 -23.17 -21.83
N ALA A 239 31.94 -22.88 -23.05
CA ALA A 239 32.21 -21.51 -23.48
C ALA A 239 30.95 -20.61 -23.43
N ALA A 240 29.78 -21.15 -23.76
CA ALA A 240 28.51 -20.43 -23.68
C ALA A 240 28.12 -20.11 -22.23
N GLN A 241 28.29 -21.07 -21.31
CA GLN A 241 28.06 -20.83 -19.88
C GLN A 241 29.04 -19.80 -19.33
N LYS A 242 30.34 -19.88 -19.69
CA LYS A 242 31.32 -18.87 -19.33
C LYS A 242 30.90 -17.48 -19.80
N ALA A 243 30.49 -17.34 -21.07
CA ALA A 243 30.03 -16.06 -21.60
C ALA A 243 28.81 -15.53 -20.81
N SER A 244 27.81 -16.38 -20.54
CA SER A 244 26.65 -16.02 -19.72
C SER A 244 27.06 -15.54 -18.33
N THR A 245 27.99 -16.24 -17.68
CA THR A 245 28.47 -15.89 -16.34
C THR A 245 29.27 -14.59 -16.33
N MET A 246 30.04 -14.30 -17.39
CA MET A 246 30.70 -13.00 -17.57
C MET A 246 29.67 -11.86 -17.71
N PHE A 247 28.59 -12.07 -18.47
CA PHE A 247 27.50 -11.08 -18.56
C PHE A 247 26.81 -10.87 -17.22
N SER A 248 26.58 -11.93 -16.43
CA SER A 248 26.08 -11.80 -15.06
C SER A 248 27.04 -11.00 -14.19
N ALA A 249 28.35 -11.23 -14.28
CA ALA A 249 29.36 -10.45 -13.55
C ALA A 249 29.37 -8.96 -13.95
N PHE A 250 29.18 -8.65 -15.24
CA PHE A 250 28.97 -7.26 -15.68
C PHE A 250 27.70 -6.65 -15.10
N GLY A 251 26.62 -7.43 -15.04
CA GLY A 251 25.36 -7.02 -14.41
C GLY A 251 25.51 -6.73 -12.91
N ASP A 252 26.23 -7.58 -12.18
CA ASP A 252 26.49 -7.40 -10.75
C ASP A 252 27.32 -6.13 -10.48
N ILE A 253 28.33 -5.88 -11.30
CA ILE A 253 29.13 -4.65 -11.20
C ILE A 253 28.28 -3.41 -11.55
N ALA A 254 27.46 -3.49 -12.60
CA ALA A 254 26.56 -2.41 -12.98
C ALA A 254 25.55 -2.08 -11.86
N PHE A 255 24.95 -3.12 -11.27
CA PHE A 255 24.04 -3.01 -10.14
C PHE A 255 24.71 -2.35 -8.93
N ALA A 256 25.95 -2.74 -8.61
CA ALA A 256 26.70 -2.15 -7.50
C ALA A 256 26.91 -0.64 -7.63
N TYR A 257 26.97 -0.09 -8.86
CA TYR A 257 27.12 1.35 -9.13
C TYR A 257 25.80 2.09 -9.42
N SER A 258 24.64 1.46 -9.21
CA SER A 258 23.34 2.00 -9.59
C SER A 258 22.72 2.91 -8.51
N TYR A 259 22.95 4.23 -8.58
CA TYR A 259 22.24 5.22 -7.74
C TYR A 259 21.63 6.40 -8.54
N ALA A 260 21.87 6.45 -9.85
CA ALA A 260 21.42 7.56 -10.69
C ALA A 260 19.90 7.77 -10.65
N GLN A 261 19.13 6.71 -10.36
CA GLN A 261 17.67 6.72 -10.25
C GLN A 261 17.12 7.51 -9.06
N VAL A 262 17.94 7.82 -8.05
CA VAL A 262 17.58 8.66 -6.89
C VAL A 262 18.38 9.96 -6.84
N LEU A 263 19.18 10.23 -7.87
CA LEU A 263 20.11 11.37 -7.89
C LEU A 263 19.37 12.71 -7.84
N ILE A 264 18.31 12.84 -8.64
CA ILE A 264 17.50 14.06 -8.74
C ILE A 264 16.79 14.34 -7.40
N GLU A 265 16.32 13.28 -6.76
CA GLU A 265 15.63 13.31 -5.48
C GLU A 265 16.59 13.69 -4.34
N ILE A 266 17.85 13.22 -4.38
CA ILE A 266 18.91 13.67 -3.46
C ILE A 266 19.24 15.15 -3.72
N GLU A 267 19.38 15.54 -4.98
CA GLU A 267 19.69 16.92 -5.37
C GLU A 267 18.62 17.92 -4.91
N ASP A 268 17.34 17.51 -4.94
CA ASP A 268 16.21 18.31 -4.48
C ASP A 268 16.29 18.70 -2.99
N THR A 269 17.01 17.93 -2.18
CA THR A 269 17.21 18.23 -0.74
C THR A 269 18.30 19.26 -0.48
N LEU A 270 19.09 19.62 -1.49
CA LEU A 270 20.26 20.47 -1.33
C LEU A 270 19.89 21.94 -1.15
N LYS A 271 20.65 22.63 -0.29
CA LYS A 271 20.53 24.07 -0.12
C LYS A 271 21.01 24.81 -1.38
N SER A 272 20.26 25.84 -1.75
CA SER A 272 20.70 26.88 -2.69
C SER A 272 20.51 28.28 -2.08
N PRO A 273 21.48 29.20 -2.22
CA PRO A 273 22.77 29.07 -2.93
C PRO A 273 23.88 28.31 -2.13
N PRO A 274 24.93 27.78 -2.80
CA PRO A 274 25.18 27.79 -4.25
C PRO A 274 24.23 26.85 -5.01
N PRO A 275 24.14 26.95 -6.36
CA PRO A 275 23.24 26.11 -7.16
C PRO A 275 23.40 24.62 -6.87
N GLU A 276 22.27 23.92 -6.80
CA GLU A 276 22.13 22.54 -6.37
C GLU A 276 23.07 21.61 -7.17
N HIS A 277 23.08 21.75 -8.50
CA HIS A 277 23.94 20.94 -9.37
C HIS A 277 25.44 21.08 -9.06
N ARG A 278 25.91 22.23 -8.57
CA ARG A 278 27.33 22.42 -8.19
C ARG A 278 27.66 21.65 -6.92
N VAL A 279 26.75 21.68 -5.96
CA VAL A 279 26.84 20.93 -4.70
C VAL A 279 26.75 19.44 -5.01
N MET A 280 25.81 19.04 -5.86
CA MET A 280 25.58 17.65 -6.26
C MET A 280 26.76 17.08 -7.03
N LYS A 281 27.35 17.80 -8.00
CA LYS A 281 28.56 17.35 -8.71
C LYS A 281 29.76 17.11 -7.79
N LYS A 282 29.91 17.91 -6.72
CA LYS A 282 30.93 17.66 -5.69
C LYS A 282 30.61 16.41 -4.87
N ALA A 283 29.35 16.25 -4.47
CA ALA A 283 28.90 15.07 -3.75
C ALA A 283 29.07 13.78 -4.58
N THR A 284 28.68 13.80 -5.86
CA THR A 284 28.92 12.73 -6.85
C THR A 284 30.40 12.36 -6.94
N MET A 285 31.30 13.34 -6.97
CA MET A 285 32.74 13.07 -7.01
C MET A 285 33.21 12.35 -5.75
N ILE A 286 32.85 12.84 -4.56
CA ILE A 286 33.21 12.24 -3.28
C ILE A 286 32.63 10.83 -3.18
N GLY A 287 31.33 10.69 -3.48
CA GLY A 287 30.60 9.44 -3.40
C GLY A 287 31.19 8.37 -4.32
N VAL A 288 31.28 8.65 -5.63
CA VAL A 288 31.80 7.67 -6.61
C VAL A 288 33.26 7.30 -6.33
N LEU A 289 34.12 8.26 -5.94
CA LEU A 289 35.50 7.95 -5.60
C LEU A 289 35.59 7.02 -4.37
N THR A 290 34.83 7.33 -3.32
CA THR A 290 34.81 6.55 -2.08
C THR A 290 34.30 5.14 -2.32
N THR A 291 33.19 5.00 -3.04
CA THR A 291 32.58 3.70 -3.33
C THR A 291 33.45 2.87 -4.25
N THR A 292 34.07 3.47 -5.27
CA THR A 292 35.00 2.78 -6.18
C THR A 292 36.21 2.22 -5.44
N ALA A 293 36.85 3.04 -4.61
CA ALA A 293 38.00 2.58 -3.81
C ALA A 293 37.61 1.42 -2.89
N PHE A 294 36.44 1.52 -2.27
CA PHE A 294 35.92 0.48 -1.39
C PHE A 294 35.57 -0.81 -2.15
N TYR A 295 34.88 -0.71 -3.28
CA TYR A 295 34.50 -1.84 -4.14
C TYR A 295 35.68 -2.56 -4.74
N MET A 296 36.69 -1.83 -5.22
CA MET A 296 37.94 -2.43 -5.66
C MET A 296 38.60 -3.20 -4.52
N THR A 297 38.61 -2.64 -3.30
CA THR A 297 39.18 -3.31 -2.13
C THR A 297 38.41 -4.58 -1.78
N CYS A 298 37.08 -4.53 -1.66
CA CYS A 298 36.23 -5.69 -1.36
C CYS A 298 36.34 -6.78 -2.43
N GLY A 299 36.19 -6.40 -3.71
CA GLY A 299 36.23 -7.34 -4.84
C GLY A 299 37.60 -8.01 -4.99
N CYS A 300 38.69 -7.23 -4.93
CA CYS A 300 40.05 -7.75 -5.09
C CYS A 300 40.47 -8.62 -3.90
N LEU A 301 40.28 -8.16 -2.66
CA LEU A 301 40.66 -8.96 -1.49
C LEU A 301 39.78 -10.20 -1.35
N GLY A 302 38.48 -10.08 -1.64
CA GLY A 302 37.57 -11.23 -1.69
C GLY A 302 38.01 -12.25 -2.74
N TYR A 303 38.39 -11.81 -3.94
CA TYR A 303 38.91 -12.72 -4.97
C TYR A 303 40.25 -13.34 -4.57
N ALA A 304 41.16 -12.57 -3.96
CA ALA A 304 42.43 -13.11 -3.47
C ALA A 304 42.23 -14.16 -2.34
N ALA A 305 41.22 -13.98 -1.50
CA ALA A 305 40.90 -14.90 -0.42
C ALA A 305 40.25 -16.20 -0.95
N PHE A 306 39.24 -16.07 -1.81
CA PHE A 306 38.40 -17.21 -2.24
C PHE A 306 38.74 -17.79 -3.62
N GLY A 307 39.55 -17.10 -4.40
CA GLY A 307 39.96 -17.53 -5.73
C GLY A 307 38.78 -17.73 -6.69
N ASN A 308 38.95 -18.64 -7.64
CA ASN A 308 37.94 -18.92 -8.67
C ASN A 308 36.62 -19.51 -8.11
N ASP A 309 36.61 -19.92 -6.84
CA ASP A 309 35.44 -20.42 -6.12
C ASP A 309 34.79 -19.33 -5.23
N ALA A 310 35.06 -18.05 -5.49
CA ALA A 310 34.47 -16.96 -4.73
C ALA A 310 32.94 -17.08 -4.68
N PRO A 311 32.31 -16.94 -3.50
CA PRO A 311 30.85 -17.07 -3.39
C PRO A 311 30.15 -15.80 -3.87
N GLY A 312 28.91 -15.94 -4.35
CA GLY A 312 28.06 -14.80 -4.73
C GLY A 312 27.70 -13.85 -3.58
N ASN A 313 27.93 -14.27 -2.33
CA ASN A 313 27.97 -13.39 -1.16
C ASN A 313 29.28 -13.66 -0.40
N MET A 314 30.17 -12.67 -0.40
CA MET A 314 31.49 -12.74 0.22
C MET A 314 31.47 -13.27 1.66
N LEU A 315 30.46 -12.90 2.47
CA LEU A 315 30.37 -13.33 3.86
C LEU A 315 30.10 -14.83 4.03
N THR A 316 29.45 -15.46 3.05
CA THR A 316 29.20 -16.90 3.09
C THR A 316 30.47 -17.73 2.83
N GLY A 317 31.50 -17.13 2.24
CA GLY A 317 32.76 -17.80 1.91
C GLY A 317 33.69 -18.06 3.09
N PHE A 318 33.58 -17.27 4.16
CA PHE A 318 34.41 -17.43 5.37
C PHE A 318 34.02 -18.67 6.19
N GLY A 319 32.87 -19.28 5.87
CA GLY A 319 32.32 -20.36 6.64
C GLY A 319 31.81 -19.92 8.01
N PHE A 320 31.06 -20.80 8.65
CA PHE A 320 30.33 -20.54 9.89
C PHE A 320 31.15 -20.91 11.13
N TYR A 321 32.45 -20.60 11.11
CA TYR A 321 33.45 -21.22 11.98
C TYR A 321 33.97 -20.30 13.09
N GLU A 322 35.12 -19.64 12.92
CA GLU A 322 35.64 -18.68 13.90
C GLU A 322 36.33 -17.50 13.19
N PRO A 323 36.12 -16.25 13.64
CA PRO A 323 35.22 -15.85 14.74
C PRO A 323 33.75 -15.82 14.30
N PHE A 324 32.92 -16.77 14.77
CA PHE A 324 31.51 -16.90 14.34
C PHE A 324 30.69 -15.65 14.68
N TRP A 325 30.97 -15.04 15.83
CA TRP A 325 30.30 -13.81 16.30
C TRP A 325 30.52 -12.63 15.36
N LEU A 326 31.68 -12.57 14.67
CA LEU A 326 32.00 -11.47 13.76
C LEU A 326 31.25 -11.64 12.43
N ILE A 327 31.09 -12.88 11.97
CA ILE A 327 30.23 -13.22 10.82
C ILE A 327 28.76 -12.94 11.17
N ASP A 328 28.30 -13.31 12.37
CA ASP A 328 26.94 -13.02 12.83
C ASP A 328 26.70 -11.51 12.89
N LEU A 329 27.64 -10.74 13.44
CA LEU A 329 27.56 -9.28 13.48
C LEU A 329 27.45 -8.65 12.09
N ALA A 330 28.27 -9.12 11.13
CA ALA A 330 28.20 -8.65 9.75
C ALA A 330 26.84 -8.97 9.09
N ASN A 331 26.29 -10.16 9.34
CA ASN A 331 24.97 -10.53 8.84
C ASN A 331 23.84 -9.72 9.50
N VAL A 332 23.94 -9.40 10.80
CA VAL A 332 23.01 -8.49 11.49
C VAL A 332 23.07 -7.09 10.87
N PHE A 333 24.26 -6.58 10.59
CA PHE A 333 24.43 -5.30 9.90
C PHE A 333 23.78 -5.30 8.51
N ILE A 334 23.87 -6.39 7.74
CA ILE A 334 23.14 -6.51 6.48
C ILE A 334 21.64 -6.41 6.72
N VAL A 335 21.07 -7.18 7.65
CA VAL A 335 19.62 -7.17 7.91
C VAL A 335 19.13 -5.76 8.30
N VAL A 336 19.83 -5.10 9.22
CA VAL A 336 19.48 -3.73 9.66
C VAL A 336 19.61 -2.74 8.51
N HIS A 337 20.67 -2.83 7.71
CA HIS A 337 20.83 -1.99 6.54
C HIS A 337 19.67 -2.19 5.55
N LEU A 338 19.38 -3.42 5.13
CA LEU A 338 18.39 -3.66 4.07
C LEU A 338 16.98 -3.22 4.47
N VAL A 339 16.63 -3.33 5.76
CA VAL A 339 15.37 -2.77 6.31
C VAL A 339 15.36 -1.24 6.21
N GLY A 340 16.47 -0.57 6.54
CA GLY A 340 16.60 0.89 6.42
C GLY A 340 16.61 1.38 4.97
N ALA A 341 17.35 0.69 4.09
CA ALA A 341 17.47 1.01 2.67
C ALA A 341 16.12 0.89 1.94
N TYR A 342 15.33 -0.15 2.25
CA TYR A 342 13.95 -0.26 1.77
C TYR A 342 13.14 1.00 2.08
N GLN A 343 13.29 1.55 3.30
CA GLN A 343 12.52 2.69 3.74
C GLN A 343 12.94 3.99 3.04
N GLU A 344 14.23 4.19 2.77
CA GLU A 344 14.76 5.34 2.00
C GLU A 344 14.29 5.33 0.54
N GLU A 345 14.38 4.17 -0.11
CA GLU A 345 13.93 4.00 -1.49
C GLU A 345 12.41 4.23 -1.59
N PHE A 346 11.64 3.76 -0.62
CA PHE A 346 10.19 3.98 -0.58
C PHE A 346 9.81 5.45 -0.30
N GLU A 347 10.52 6.14 0.61
CA GLU A 347 10.30 7.58 0.90
C GLU A 347 10.56 8.45 -0.33
N SER A 348 11.61 8.14 -1.09
CA SER A 348 11.92 8.84 -2.35
C SER A 348 10.78 8.76 -3.38
N GLU A 349 9.91 7.74 -3.30
CA GLU A 349 8.84 7.45 -4.26
C GLU A 349 7.42 7.76 -3.72
N LEU A 350 7.15 7.66 -2.40
CA LEU A 350 5.80 7.85 -1.82
C LEU A 350 5.39 9.33 -1.77
N ASP A 351 6.33 10.25 -1.53
CA ASP A 351 6.09 11.70 -1.63
C ASP A 351 5.86 12.15 -3.09
N LEU A 352 6.04 11.25 -4.07
CA LEU A 352 5.92 11.52 -5.51
C LEU A 352 4.50 11.39 -6.08
N ARG A 353 3.50 10.92 -5.33
CA ARG A 353 2.11 10.83 -5.86
C ARG A 353 1.34 12.16 -5.84
N LYS A 354 1.87 13.21 -5.20
CA LYS A 354 1.14 14.45 -4.91
C LYS A 354 1.41 15.63 -5.84
N VAL A 355 2.37 15.57 -6.78
CA VAL A 355 2.84 16.81 -7.44
C VAL A 355 2.97 16.72 -8.97
N ALA A 356 2.10 15.97 -9.64
CA ALA A 356 1.94 16.08 -11.09
C ALA A 356 0.70 16.95 -11.41
N ASP A 357 0.93 18.17 -11.92
CA ASP A 357 -0.04 19.13 -12.46
C ASP A 357 -1.37 19.21 -11.68
N VAL A 358 -1.27 19.41 -10.37
CA VAL A 358 -2.43 19.57 -9.51
C VAL A 358 -2.87 21.04 -9.57
N GLU A 359 -3.96 21.31 -10.27
CA GLU A 359 -4.71 22.54 -10.02
C GLU A 359 -5.19 22.53 -8.56
N PHE A 360 -5.14 23.67 -7.89
CA PHE A 360 -5.52 23.79 -6.49
C PHE A 360 -6.90 24.42 -6.36
N ASP A 361 -7.63 24.02 -5.33
CA ASP A 361 -8.88 24.66 -4.92
C ASP A 361 -8.62 25.94 -4.07
N ASP A 362 -9.71 26.63 -3.67
CA ASP A 362 -9.69 27.86 -2.86
C ASP A 362 -8.94 27.75 -1.51
N ASP A 363 -8.71 26.52 -1.01
CA ASP A 363 -8.02 26.21 0.23
C ASP A 363 -6.56 25.72 0.01
N GLY A 364 -6.07 25.74 -1.23
CA GLY A 364 -4.71 25.30 -1.58
C GLY A 364 -4.53 23.78 -1.62
N ARG A 365 -5.60 22.98 -1.60
CA ARG A 365 -5.55 21.51 -1.77
C ARG A 365 -5.81 21.07 -3.21
N PRO A 366 -5.48 19.81 -3.58
CA PRO A 366 -5.75 19.30 -4.92
C PRO A 366 -7.20 19.49 -5.38
N ARG A 367 -7.38 19.96 -6.61
CA ARG A 367 -8.69 20.28 -7.17
C ARG A 367 -9.62 19.08 -7.18
N ARG A 368 -10.80 19.27 -6.58
CA ARG A 368 -11.87 18.27 -6.55
C ARG A 368 -12.57 18.16 -7.90
N THR A 369 -12.85 16.93 -8.32
CA THR A 369 -13.42 16.63 -9.65
C THR A 369 -14.80 15.94 -9.60
N GLY A 370 -15.27 15.59 -8.41
CA GLY A 370 -16.51 14.86 -8.18
C GLY A 370 -17.75 15.62 -8.68
N THR A 371 -18.78 14.86 -9.03
CA THR A 371 -20.04 15.35 -9.57
C THR A 371 -21.22 14.73 -8.82
N VAL A 372 -22.45 15.20 -9.12
CA VAL A 372 -23.68 14.58 -8.57
C VAL A 372 -23.68 13.06 -8.81
N TRP A 373 -23.26 12.61 -10.00
CA TRP A 373 -23.27 11.18 -10.34
C TRP A 373 -22.27 10.35 -9.56
N THR A 374 -21.03 10.86 -9.38
CA THR A 374 -20.02 10.14 -8.59
C THR A 374 -20.42 10.11 -7.12
N ALA A 375 -20.92 11.22 -6.57
CA ALA A 375 -21.42 11.26 -5.20
C ALA A 375 -22.63 10.34 -5.00
N SER A 376 -23.60 10.33 -5.94
CA SER A 376 -24.71 9.38 -5.90
C SER A 376 -24.23 7.92 -5.94
N ALA A 377 -23.24 7.61 -6.78
CA ALA A 377 -22.65 6.26 -6.84
C ALA A 377 -21.95 5.88 -5.52
N HIS A 378 -21.21 6.81 -4.89
CA HIS A 378 -20.61 6.58 -3.57
C HIS A 378 -21.70 6.33 -2.51
N ILE A 379 -22.73 7.19 -2.43
CA ILE A 379 -23.85 7.00 -1.50
C ILE A 379 -24.52 5.63 -1.72
N ILE A 380 -24.83 5.29 -2.97
CA ILE A 380 -25.44 3.99 -3.31
C ILE A 380 -24.52 2.83 -2.92
N THR A 381 -23.21 2.94 -3.15
CA THR A 381 -22.23 1.90 -2.80
C THR A 381 -22.11 1.71 -1.29
N SER A 382 -22.09 2.81 -0.54
CA SER A 382 -22.02 2.78 0.93
C SER A 382 -23.29 2.21 1.56
N VAL A 383 -24.45 2.45 0.92
CA VAL A 383 -25.76 2.06 1.43
C VAL A 383 -26.12 0.65 0.97
N ILE A 384 -26.22 0.40 -0.34
CA ILE A 384 -26.55 -0.91 -0.93
C ILE A 384 -25.37 -1.83 -0.67
N GLY A 385 -25.47 -2.62 0.40
CA GLY A 385 -24.46 -3.47 1.03
C GLY A 385 -24.94 -4.91 1.30
N SER A 386 -24.25 -5.60 2.21
CA SER A 386 -24.75 -6.81 2.87
C SER A 386 -26.10 -6.58 3.56
N GLY A 387 -26.40 -5.35 3.99
CA GLY A 387 -27.67 -4.98 4.63
C GLY A 387 -28.91 -5.24 3.77
N VAL A 388 -28.82 -5.17 2.43
CA VAL A 388 -29.95 -5.52 1.54
C VAL A 388 -30.37 -6.97 1.67
N LEU A 389 -29.41 -7.86 1.90
CA LEU A 389 -29.63 -9.29 1.91
C LEU A 389 -30.43 -9.73 3.13
N SER A 390 -30.36 -8.99 4.24
CA SER A 390 -31.11 -9.28 5.48
C SER A 390 -32.47 -8.59 5.56
N LEU A 391 -32.83 -7.70 4.61
CA LEU A 391 -34.10 -6.96 4.65
C LEU A 391 -35.32 -7.88 4.63
N ALA A 392 -35.26 -9.00 3.90
CA ALA A 392 -36.35 -9.98 3.89
C ALA A 392 -36.60 -10.57 5.29
N TRP A 393 -35.53 -10.88 6.02
CA TRP A 393 -35.61 -11.34 7.40
C TRP A 393 -36.11 -10.25 8.34
N ALA A 394 -35.63 -9.01 8.20
CA ALA A 394 -36.06 -7.88 9.04
C ALA A 394 -37.57 -7.60 8.87
N VAL A 395 -38.07 -7.57 7.63
CA VAL A 395 -39.50 -7.43 7.35
C VAL A 395 -40.28 -8.64 7.89
N ALA A 396 -39.74 -9.85 7.86
CA ALA A 396 -40.37 -11.02 8.45
C ALA A 396 -40.51 -10.94 9.99
N GLN A 397 -39.52 -10.36 10.68
CA GLN A 397 -39.59 -10.17 12.13
C GLN A 397 -40.60 -9.08 12.53
N LEU A 398 -40.74 -8.04 11.71
CA LEU A 398 -41.60 -6.89 11.98
C LEU A 398 -43.04 -7.06 11.45
N GLY A 399 -43.23 -7.84 10.39
CA GLY A 399 -44.48 -7.96 9.64
C GLY A 399 -44.65 -6.88 8.58
N TRP A 400 -45.69 -7.03 7.75
CA TRP A 400 -45.97 -6.10 6.65
C TRP A 400 -46.11 -4.65 7.09
N ILE A 401 -46.88 -4.38 8.16
CA ILE A 401 -47.19 -3.00 8.58
C ILE A 401 -45.92 -2.34 9.13
N THR A 402 -45.35 -2.93 10.19
CA THR A 402 -44.20 -2.35 10.88
C THR A 402 -42.95 -2.36 9.99
N GLY A 403 -42.72 -3.42 9.21
CA GLY A 403 -41.57 -3.52 8.31
C GLY A 403 -41.58 -2.44 7.23
N PHE A 404 -42.72 -2.24 6.54
CA PHE A 404 -42.85 -1.20 5.52
C PHE A 404 -42.74 0.21 6.12
N ALA A 405 -43.42 0.45 7.25
CA ALA A 405 -43.35 1.73 7.95
C ALA A 405 -41.91 2.05 8.39
N THR A 406 -41.18 1.05 8.90
CA THR A 406 -39.78 1.21 9.34
C THR A 406 -38.86 1.58 8.19
N LEU A 407 -38.95 0.88 7.05
CA LEU A 407 -38.16 1.20 5.85
C LEU A 407 -38.39 2.65 5.39
N PHE A 408 -39.64 3.10 5.39
CA PHE A 408 -39.99 4.46 4.99
C PHE A 408 -39.53 5.51 6.01
N ILE A 409 -39.72 5.25 7.31
CA ILE A 409 -39.30 6.16 8.39
C ILE A 409 -37.78 6.36 8.36
N PHE A 410 -36.99 5.27 8.26
CA PHE A 410 -35.53 5.39 8.20
C PHE A 410 -35.03 6.07 6.92
N ALA A 411 -35.73 5.92 5.79
CA ALA A 411 -35.45 6.69 4.59
C ALA A 411 -35.62 8.20 4.83
N CYS A 412 -36.74 8.61 5.45
CA CYS A 412 -37.03 10.01 5.78
C CYS A 412 -36.01 10.58 6.79
N ILE A 413 -35.69 9.83 7.85
CA ILE A 413 -34.67 10.21 8.83
C ILE A 413 -33.34 10.44 8.12
N THR A 414 -32.90 9.48 7.30
CA THR A 414 -31.63 9.53 6.59
C THR A 414 -31.57 10.69 5.61
N PHE A 415 -32.65 10.93 4.85
CA PHE A 415 -32.73 12.07 3.95
C PHE A 415 -32.61 13.40 4.70
N TYR A 416 -33.31 13.54 5.82
CA TYR A 416 -33.29 14.75 6.64
C TYR A 416 -31.90 14.99 7.27
N THR A 417 -31.33 14.00 7.95
CA THR A 417 -30.04 14.12 8.64
C THR A 417 -28.90 14.36 7.66
N SER A 418 -28.92 13.71 6.50
CA SER A 418 -27.89 13.87 5.46
C SER A 418 -27.86 15.29 4.88
N ARG A 419 -29.03 15.94 4.74
CA ARG A 419 -29.10 17.33 4.26
C ARG A 419 -28.53 18.33 5.26
N ILE A 420 -28.74 18.10 6.56
CA ILE A 420 -28.15 18.90 7.63
C ILE A 420 -26.64 18.69 7.63
N LEU A 421 -26.20 17.44 7.57
CA LEU A 421 -24.77 17.11 7.59
C LEU A 421 -24.04 17.70 6.39
N ALA A 422 -24.67 17.76 5.22
CA ALA A 422 -24.10 18.43 4.04
C ALA A 422 -23.87 19.93 4.27
N ASP A 423 -24.75 20.61 5.00
CA ASP A 423 -24.54 22.02 5.34
C ASP A 423 -23.40 22.21 6.36
N CYS A 424 -23.02 21.16 7.09
CA CYS A 424 -21.90 21.19 8.04
C CYS A 424 -20.53 21.00 7.39
N TYR A 425 -20.45 20.70 6.08
CA TYR A 425 -19.19 20.56 5.37
C TYR A 425 -18.35 21.85 5.46
N ARG A 426 -18.98 23.01 5.26
CA ARG A 426 -18.36 24.32 5.53
C ARG A 426 -18.90 24.92 6.82
N SER A 427 -18.02 25.50 7.64
CA SER A 427 -18.37 26.12 8.92
C SER A 427 -17.57 27.41 9.14
N PRO A 428 -18.14 28.48 9.74
CA PRO A 428 -19.48 28.57 10.33
C PRO A 428 -20.63 28.78 9.32
N ASP A 429 -20.31 29.18 8.09
CA ASP A 429 -21.29 29.41 7.02
C ASP A 429 -21.19 28.31 5.93
N PRO A 430 -22.31 27.70 5.47
CA PRO A 430 -22.30 26.61 4.49
C PRO A 430 -21.79 26.99 3.08
N MET A 431 -21.64 28.28 2.77
CA MET A 431 -21.16 28.76 1.47
C MET A 431 -19.72 29.26 1.52
N THR A 432 -19.39 30.02 2.57
CA THR A 432 -18.15 30.79 2.70
C THR A 432 -17.25 30.29 3.82
N GLY A 433 -17.74 29.40 4.68
CA GLY A 433 -16.97 28.82 5.77
C GLY A 433 -15.82 27.94 5.29
N ASN A 434 -14.93 27.62 6.24
CA ASN A 434 -13.82 26.71 6.02
C ASN A 434 -14.32 25.29 5.86
N ARG A 435 -13.67 24.53 4.97
CA ARG A 435 -14.00 23.13 4.70
C ARG A 435 -13.60 22.25 5.88
N ASN A 436 -14.46 21.29 6.19
CA ASN A 436 -14.17 20.17 7.07
C ASN A 436 -14.04 18.93 6.20
N TYR A 437 -12.86 18.31 6.19
CA TYR A 437 -12.54 17.23 5.24
C TYR A 437 -13.04 15.88 5.72
N THR A 438 -13.35 15.76 7.03
CA THR A 438 -13.83 14.53 7.64
C THR A 438 -15.03 14.79 8.53
N TYR A 439 -15.86 13.76 8.72
CA TYR A 439 -17.01 13.82 9.63
C TYR A 439 -16.62 14.33 11.03
N LYS A 440 -15.51 13.84 11.59
CA LYS A 440 -15.02 14.28 12.90
C LYS A 440 -14.60 15.74 12.92
N GLU A 441 -13.98 16.25 11.87
CA GLU A 441 -13.64 17.68 11.78
C GLU A 441 -14.90 18.55 11.76
N ALA A 442 -15.92 18.15 11.00
CA ALA A 442 -17.21 18.84 10.99
C ALA A 442 -17.86 18.83 12.38
N VAL A 443 -17.81 17.70 13.10
CA VAL A 443 -18.27 17.61 14.49
C VAL A 443 -17.45 18.53 15.40
N LYS A 444 -16.13 18.59 15.25
CA LYS A 444 -15.28 19.46 16.08
C LYS A 444 -15.58 20.94 15.85
N ALA A 445 -15.76 21.34 14.59
CA ALA A 445 -16.05 22.71 14.21
C ALA A 445 -17.41 23.19 14.75
N ASN A 446 -18.43 22.33 14.73
CA ASN A 446 -19.79 22.71 15.11
C ASN A 446 -20.16 22.39 16.58
N LEU A 447 -19.61 21.32 17.17
CA LEU A 447 -20.01 20.80 18.49
C LEU A 447 -18.85 20.73 19.51
N GLY A 448 -17.62 21.05 19.09
CA GLY A 448 -16.45 21.12 19.97
C GLY A 448 -15.79 19.78 20.29
N ARG A 449 -14.75 19.85 21.13
CA ARG A 449 -13.80 18.75 21.36
C ARG A 449 -14.38 17.52 22.06
N LYS A 450 -15.39 17.68 22.92
CA LYS A 450 -16.02 16.54 23.62
C LYS A 450 -16.80 15.67 22.64
N MET A 451 -17.58 16.30 21.76
CA MET A 451 -18.36 15.59 20.74
C MET A 451 -17.48 15.00 19.65
N TYR A 452 -16.34 15.63 19.31
CA TYR A 452 -15.34 15.05 18.41
C TYR A 452 -14.94 13.62 18.83
N TRP A 453 -14.67 13.41 20.12
CA TRP A 453 -14.30 12.09 20.64
C TRP A 453 -15.50 11.13 20.68
N ALA A 454 -16.65 11.58 21.19
CA ALA A 454 -17.83 10.74 21.31
C ALA A 454 -18.35 10.26 19.94
N CYS A 455 -18.57 11.18 19.00
CA CYS A 455 -19.00 10.86 17.64
C CYS A 455 -17.91 10.14 16.85
N GLY A 456 -16.63 10.46 17.10
CA GLY A 456 -15.51 9.74 16.49
C GLY A 456 -15.45 8.27 16.90
N MET A 457 -15.61 7.96 18.19
CA MET A 457 -15.67 6.56 18.66
C MET A 457 -16.86 5.82 18.05
N ALA A 458 -18.04 6.46 17.98
CA ALA A 458 -19.21 5.87 17.33
C ALA A 458 -18.97 5.61 15.84
N GLN A 459 -18.38 6.57 15.11
CA GLN A 459 -18.03 6.45 13.69
C GLN A 459 -17.10 5.26 13.45
N TYR A 460 -16.01 5.14 14.23
CA TYR A 460 -15.08 4.01 14.10
C TYR A 460 -15.71 2.68 14.49
N GLY A 461 -16.58 2.65 15.51
CA GLY A 461 -17.32 1.45 15.88
C GLY A 461 -18.19 0.93 14.73
N ILE A 462 -18.90 1.84 14.05
CA ILE A 462 -19.73 1.52 12.88
C ILE A 462 -18.86 1.04 11.71
N LEU A 463 -17.78 1.76 11.38
CA LEU A 463 -16.86 1.37 10.30
C LEU A 463 -16.25 -0.01 10.53
N CYS A 464 -15.81 -0.30 11.76
CA CYS A 464 -15.26 -1.60 12.13
C CYS A 464 -16.30 -2.72 11.99
N GLY A 465 -17.55 -2.46 12.42
CA GLY A 465 -18.67 -3.37 12.24
C GLY A 465 -18.97 -3.66 10.76
N MET A 466 -18.92 -2.65 9.89
CA MET A 466 -19.12 -2.84 8.44
C MET A 466 -18.02 -3.72 7.84
N ILE A 467 -16.75 -3.50 8.18
CA ILE A 467 -15.61 -4.31 7.69
C ILE A 467 -15.77 -5.78 8.10
N ILE A 468 -16.13 -6.04 9.37
CA ILE A 468 -16.43 -7.40 9.84
C ILE A 468 -17.59 -8.01 9.04
N GLY A 469 -18.65 -7.22 8.81
CA GLY A 469 -19.79 -7.64 7.99
C GLY A 469 -19.39 -7.98 6.54
N TYR A 470 -18.50 -7.20 5.92
CA TYR A 470 -18.01 -7.42 4.56
C TYR A 470 -17.18 -8.71 4.48
N THR A 471 -16.31 -8.94 5.46
CA THR A 471 -15.51 -10.17 5.57
C THR A 471 -16.40 -11.42 5.69
N ILE A 472 -17.39 -11.39 6.59
CA ILE A 472 -18.31 -12.52 6.78
C ILE A 472 -19.14 -12.74 5.51
N THR A 473 -19.71 -11.67 4.94
CA THR A 473 -20.60 -11.78 3.77
C THR A 473 -19.85 -12.32 2.56
N THR A 474 -18.66 -11.79 2.27
CA THR A 474 -17.79 -12.27 1.18
C THR A 474 -17.47 -13.75 1.34
N SER A 475 -17.12 -14.18 2.57
CA SER A 475 -16.83 -15.58 2.84
C SER A 475 -18.04 -16.49 2.61
N ILE A 476 -19.22 -16.08 3.07
CA ILE A 476 -20.48 -16.82 2.85
C ILE A 476 -20.75 -16.94 1.35
N SER A 477 -20.57 -15.87 0.58
CA SER A 477 -20.76 -15.86 -0.88
C SER A 477 -19.77 -16.78 -1.61
N MET A 478 -18.50 -16.78 -1.23
CA MET A 478 -17.49 -17.68 -1.82
C MET A 478 -17.79 -19.15 -1.51
N VAL A 479 -18.19 -19.47 -0.27
CA VAL A 479 -18.62 -20.83 0.10
C VAL A 479 -19.91 -21.22 -0.60
N ALA A 480 -20.85 -20.30 -0.82
CA ALA A 480 -22.07 -20.55 -1.58
C ALA A 480 -21.74 -21.00 -3.02
N ILE A 481 -20.81 -20.32 -3.69
CA ILE A 481 -20.31 -20.69 -5.02
C ILE A 481 -19.71 -22.10 -5.01
N GLN A 482 -18.87 -22.42 -4.02
CA GLN A 482 -18.29 -23.76 -3.91
C GLN A 482 -19.35 -24.84 -3.70
N LYS A 483 -20.34 -24.59 -2.84
CA LYS A 483 -21.45 -25.50 -2.59
C LYS A 483 -22.26 -25.73 -3.86
N SER A 484 -22.63 -24.67 -4.56
CA SER A 484 -23.39 -24.77 -5.82
C SER A 484 -22.65 -25.60 -6.87
N ASN A 485 -21.37 -25.31 -7.09
CA ASN A 485 -20.55 -26.06 -8.03
C ASN A 485 -20.34 -27.52 -7.62
N CYS A 486 -20.22 -27.79 -6.32
CA CYS A 486 -20.11 -29.14 -5.79
C CYS A 486 -21.39 -29.96 -6.01
N PHE A 487 -22.55 -29.42 -5.64
CA PHE A 487 -23.84 -30.10 -5.84
C PHE A 487 -24.17 -30.31 -7.31
N HIS A 488 -23.84 -29.34 -8.17
CA HIS A 488 -24.03 -29.48 -9.61
C HIS A 488 -23.16 -30.60 -10.21
N ARG A 489 -21.88 -30.70 -9.80
CA ARG A 489 -20.96 -31.72 -10.33
C ARG A 489 -21.14 -33.11 -9.74
N ARG A 490 -21.49 -33.21 -8.45
CA ARG A 490 -21.50 -34.47 -7.68
C ARG A 490 -22.90 -34.97 -7.34
N GLY A 491 -23.94 -34.21 -7.68
CA GLY A 491 -25.33 -34.51 -7.37
C GLY A 491 -25.77 -34.02 -5.99
N HIS A 492 -27.09 -33.96 -5.80
CA HIS A 492 -27.73 -33.36 -4.61
C HIS A 492 -27.43 -34.08 -3.28
N GLN A 493 -26.96 -35.32 -3.31
CA GLN A 493 -26.69 -36.14 -2.13
C GLN A 493 -25.22 -36.10 -1.69
N ALA A 494 -24.37 -35.29 -2.35
CA ALA A 494 -22.95 -35.19 -2.01
C ALA A 494 -22.71 -34.38 -0.72
N ASP A 495 -21.75 -34.79 0.11
CA ASP A 495 -21.34 -34.02 1.31
C ASP A 495 -20.46 -32.82 0.92
N CYS A 496 -21.11 -31.70 0.55
CA CYS A 496 -20.47 -30.47 0.11
C CYS A 496 -20.29 -29.47 1.26
N LYS A 497 -19.36 -29.78 2.19
CA LYS A 497 -19.00 -28.90 3.31
C LYS A 497 -17.67 -28.19 3.05
N PHE A 498 -17.68 -26.88 3.22
CA PHE A 498 -16.50 -26.02 3.04
C PHE A 498 -16.37 -25.08 4.24
N SER A 499 -15.13 -24.74 4.60
CA SER A 499 -14.84 -23.80 5.68
C SER A 499 -14.85 -22.36 5.15
N ASN A 500 -15.36 -21.43 5.96
CA ASN A 500 -15.31 -19.99 5.70
C ASN A 500 -13.90 -19.42 5.94
N ASN A 501 -13.10 -20.04 6.80
CA ASN A 501 -11.83 -19.46 7.28
C ASN A 501 -10.85 -19.07 6.16
N PRO A 502 -10.62 -19.89 5.11
CA PRO A 502 -9.70 -19.51 4.02
C PRO A 502 -10.14 -18.22 3.30
N TYR A 503 -11.44 -18.03 3.12
CA TYR A 503 -11.99 -16.85 2.45
C TYR A 503 -11.95 -15.60 3.32
N MET A 504 -12.21 -15.74 4.62
CA MET A 504 -12.04 -14.63 5.56
C MET A 504 -10.58 -14.17 5.64
N ILE A 505 -9.63 -15.11 5.70
CA ILE A 505 -8.19 -14.80 5.68
C ILE A 505 -7.80 -14.16 4.34
N GLY A 506 -8.26 -14.72 3.23
CA GLY A 506 -7.97 -14.19 1.89
C GLY A 506 -8.49 -12.77 1.69
N LEU A 507 -9.72 -12.47 2.14
CA LEU A 507 -10.25 -11.12 2.06
C LEU A 507 -9.51 -10.18 3.01
N GLY A 508 -9.20 -10.58 4.24
CA GLY A 508 -8.41 -9.75 5.16
C GLY A 508 -7.03 -9.37 4.58
N ILE A 509 -6.37 -10.29 3.88
CA ILE A 509 -5.14 -10.00 3.14
C ILE A 509 -5.41 -8.98 2.02
N LEU A 510 -6.48 -9.15 1.25
CA LEU A 510 -6.86 -8.22 0.19
C LEU A 510 -7.21 -6.82 0.75
N GLU A 511 -7.92 -6.73 1.87
CA GLU A 511 -8.23 -5.49 2.58
C GLU A 511 -6.96 -4.77 3.03
N ILE A 512 -5.96 -5.50 3.55
CA ILE A 512 -4.64 -4.94 3.87
C ILE A 512 -4.02 -4.31 2.62
N PHE A 513 -4.02 -5.00 1.47
CA PHE A 513 -3.51 -4.44 0.21
C PHE A 513 -4.32 -3.21 -0.26
N LEU A 514 -5.64 -3.27 -0.16
CA LEU A 514 -6.53 -2.18 -0.57
C LEU A 514 -6.34 -0.93 0.31
N SER A 515 -6.10 -1.10 1.62
CA SER A 515 -5.79 0.02 2.51
C SER A 515 -4.52 0.79 2.13
N GLN A 516 -3.68 0.22 1.26
CA GLN A 516 -2.45 0.85 0.75
C GLN A 516 -2.67 1.83 -0.40
N ILE A 517 -3.89 1.95 -0.91
CA ILE A 517 -4.16 2.79 -2.09
C ILE A 517 -4.65 4.16 -1.62
N PRO A 518 -3.78 5.20 -1.56
CA PRO A 518 -4.20 6.52 -1.14
C PRO A 518 -5.05 7.22 -2.22
N ASN A 519 -6.10 7.92 -1.75
CA ASN A 519 -7.03 8.82 -2.46
C ASN A 519 -8.26 8.17 -3.11
N PHE A 520 -9.43 8.52 -2.56
CA PHE A 520 -10.75 8.30 -3.16
C PHE A 520 -10.85 8.78 -4.62
N HIS A 521 -10.22 9.90 -4.96
CA HIS A 521 -10.31 10.52 -6.28
C HIS A 521 -9.81 9.65 -7.44
N LYS A 522 -8.83 8.77 -7.21
CA LYS A 522 -8.28 7.88 -8.25
C LYS A 522 -9.03 6.55 -8.37
N LEU A 523 -9.99 6.31 -7.46
CA LEU A 523 -10.75 5.06 -7.35
C LEU A 523 -12.25 5.24 -7.62
N SER A 524 -12.68 6.40 -8.14
CA SER A 524 -14.09 6.66 -8.47
C SER A 524 -14.69 5.62 -9.43
N TRP A 525 -13.87 5.05 -10.33
CA TRP A 525 -14.29 3.95 -11.21
C TRP A 525 -14.61 2.66 -10.44
N LEU A 526 -13.90 2.40 -9.34
CA LEU A 526 -14.11 1.24 -8.46
C LEU A 526 -15.46 1.37 -7.74
N SER A 527 -15.81 2.56 -7.27
CA SER A 527 -17.11 2.83 -6.64
C SER A 527 -18.27 2.75 -7.66
N ILE A 528 -18.07 3.18 -8.90
CA ILE A 528 -19.06 2.97 -9.97
C ILE A 528 -19.25 1.48 -10.23
N LEU A 529 -18.16 0.71 -10.35
CA LEU A 529 -18.23 -0.75 -10.50
C LEU A 529 -18.97 -1.37 -9.31
N ALA A 530 -18.61 -1.00 -8.09
CA ALA A 530 -19.23 -1.49 -6.86
C ALA A 530 -20.74 -1.22 -6.83
N ALA A 531 -21.18 -0.02 -7.21
CA ALA A 531 -22.61 0.30 -7.36
C ALA A 531 -23.30 -0.57 -8.43
N VAL A 532 -22.66 -0.81 -9.58
CA VAL A 532 -23.23 -1.67 -10.63
C VAL A 532 -23.35 -3.11 -10.15
N MET A 533 -22.34 -3.64 -9.47
CA MET A 533 -22.37 -4.97 -8.88
C MET A 533 -23.48 -5.08 -7.83
N SER A 534 -23.68 -4.03 -7.02
CA SER A 534 -24.71 -4.01 -5.97
C SER A 534 -26.12 -4.08 -6.53
N PHE A 535 -26.40 -3.32 -7.58
CA PHE A 535 -27.65 -3.44 -8.34
C PHE A 535 -27.81 -4.82 -8.96
N GLY A 536 -26.72 -5.41 -9.47
CA GLY A 536 -26.75 -6.70 -10.13
C GLY A 536 -27.24 -7.82 -9.21
N TYR A 537 -26.60 -8.04 -8.04
CA TYR A 537 -27.04 -9.11 -7.14
C TYR A 537 -28.40 -8.82 -6.51
N ALA A 538 -28.72 -7.56 -6.20
CA ALA A 538 -30.01 -7.19 -5.63
C ALA A 538 -31.16 -7.44 -6.62
N SER A 539 -30.94 -7.14 -7.91
CA SER A 539 -31.91 -7.40 -8.98
C SER A 539 -32.11 -8.90 -9.21
N ILE A 540 -31.04 -9.70 -9.18
CA ILE A 540 -31.12 -11.17 -9.30
C ILE A 540 -31.95 -11.74 -8.14
N GLY A 541 -31.61 -11.39 -6.90
CA GLY A 541 -32.33 -11.88 -5.72
C GLY A 541 -33.81 -11.46 -5.72
N THR A 542 -34.08 -10.22 -6.11
CA THR A 542 -35.45 -9.70 -6.29
C THR A 542 -36.22 -10.47 -7.37
N GLY A 543 -35.61 -10.70 -8.54
CA GLY A 543 -36.24 -11.40 -9.65
C GLY A 543 -36.57 -12.85 -9.30
N LEU A 544 -35.68 -13.53 -8.57
CA LEU A 544 -35.93 -14.88 -8.06
C LEU A 544 -37.06 -14.89 -7.02
N ALA A 545 -37.08 -13.93 -6.09
CA ALA A 545 -38.16 -13.81 -5.11
C ALA A 545 -39.51 -13.59 -5.81
N PHE A 546 -39.55 -12.68 -6.79
CA PHE A 546 -40.74 -12.44 -7.60
C PHE A 546 -41.21 -13.70 -8.34
N ALA A 547 -40.30 -14.47 -8.94
CA ALA A 547 -40.63 -15.72 -9.62
C ALA A 547 -41.27 -16.74 -8.67
N VAL A 548 -40.78 -16.86 -7.42
CA VAL A 548 -41.37 -17.73 -6.40
C VAL A 548 -42.79 -17.30 -6.05
N VAL A 549 -43.01 -15.99 -5.87
CA VAL A 549 -44.32 -15.41 -5.54
C VAL A 549 -45.32 -15.66 -6.67
N VAL A 550 -44.97 -15.34 -7.91
CA VAL A 550 -45.85 -15.51 -9.08
C VAL A 550 -46.13 -16.98 -9.39
N SER A 551 -45.20 -17.88 -9.06
CA SER A 551 -45.40 -19.34 -9.18
C SER A 551 -46.36 -19.91 -8.13
N GLY A 552 -46.89 -19.10 -7.20
CA GLY A 552 -47.76 -19.55 -6.11
C GLY A 552 -47.04 -20.36 -5.03
N LYS A 553 -45.70 -20.33 -4.99
CA LYS A 553 -44.86 -21.07 -4.03
C LYS A 553 -44.42 -20.22 -2.83
N GLY A 554 -44.96 -19.01 -2.69
CA GLY A 554 -44.69 -18.14 -1.54
C GLY A 554 -45.10 -18.80 -0.22
N LYS A 555 -44.35 -18.51 0.85
CA LYS A 555 -44.62 -19.03 2.20
C LYS A 555 -45.53 -18.10 3.01
N ARG A 556 -46.01 -18.58 4.16
CA ARG A 556 -46.91 -17.82 5.04
C ARG A 556 -46.23 -16.55 5.59
N THR A 557 -46.85 -15.40 5.33
CA THR A 557 -46.52 -14.08 5.92
C THR A 557 -47.55 -13.67 6.98
N SER A 558 -47.30 -12.59 7.70
CA SER A 558 -48.21 -12.01 8.70
C SER A 558 -48.14 -10.48 8.71
N LEU A 559 -49.18 -9.83 9.25
CA LEU A 559 -49.23 -8.37 9.38
C LEU A 559 -48.28 -7.84 10.46
N THR A 560 -48.01 -8.63 11.50
CA THR A 560 -47.29 -8.24 12.74
C THR A 560 -46.03 -9.07 13.01
N GLY A 561 -45.54 -9.75 11.97
CA GLY A 561 -44.30 -10.53 11.99
C GLY A 561 -44.46 -11.91 12.61
N VAL A 562 -43.35 -12.57 12.87
CA VAL A 562 -43.33 -13.93 13.44
C VAL A 562 -44.20 -14.00 14.71
N GLU A 563 -45.07 -15.01 14.77
CA GLU A 563 -46.02 -15.21 15.87
C GLU A 563 -45.33 -15.88 17.07
N VAL A 564 -45.76 -15.54 18.29
CA VAL A 564 -45.28 -16.21 19.52
C VAL A 564 -45.86 -17.62 19.55
N GLY A 565 -45.02 -18.61 19.85
CA GLY A 565 -45.43 -20.01 19.84
C GLY A 565 -44.40 -20.92 20.53
N PRO A 566 -44.56 -22.25 20.43
CA PRO A 566 -43.69 -23.21 21.12
C PRO A 566 -42.19 -23.05 20.84
N GLY A 567 -41.83 -22.50 19.67
CA GLY A 567 -40.45 -22.23 19.26
C GLY A 567 -39.98 -20.77 19.39
N LEU A 568 -40.83 -19.85 19.87
CA LEU A 568 -40.47 -18.43 20.01
C LEU A 568 -41.23 -17.77 21.17
N THR A 569 -40.49 -17.38 22.20
CA THR A 569 -41.04 -16.63 23.35
C THR A 569 -41.29 -15.15 23.02
N ALA A 570 -42.15 -14.48 23.81
CA ALA A 570 -42.40 -13.05 23.64
C ALA A 570 -41.13 -12.19 23.80
N ALA A 571 -40.23 -12.55 24.72
CA ALA A 571 -38.96 -11.86 24.91
C ALA A 571 -38.03 -12.03 23.70
N GLN A 572 -37.94 -13.23 23.13
CA GLN A 572 -37.18 -13.47 21.90
C GLN A 572 -37.78 -12.73 20.71
N LYS A 573 -39.12 -12.67 20.61
CA LYS A 573 -39.80 -11.85 19.58
C LYS A 573 -39.40 -10.39 19.70
N ALA A 574 -39.50 -9.80 20.90
CA ALA A 574 -39.10 -8.41 21.14
C ALA A 574 -37.63 -8.16 20.76
N SER A 575 -36.72 -9.04 21.17
CA SER A 575 -35.29 -8.96 20.82
C SER A 575 -35.04 -9.03 19.30
N ARG A 576 -35.76 -9.91 18.59
CA ARG A 576 -35.68 -10.00 17.13
C ARG A 576 -36.24 -8.76 16.44
N MET A 577 -37.30 -8.16 16.97
CA MET A 577 -37.81 -6.88 16.46
C MET A 577 -36.79 -5.76 16.62
N PHE A 578 -36.13 -5.64 17.78
CA PHE A 578 -35.03 -4.68 17.97
C PHE A 578 -33.87 -4.91 17.02
N SER A 579 -33.51 -6.18 16.79
CA SER A 579 -32.48 -6.54 15.83
C SER A 579 -32.89 -6.14 14.40
N ALA A 580 -34.15 -6.37 14.01
CA ALA A 580 -34.68 -5.97 12.71
C ALA A 580 -34.74 -4.44 12.53
N PHE A 581 -35.07 -3.68 13.58
CA PHE A 581 -34.96 -2.22 13.55
C PHE A 581 -33.50 -1.78 13.35
N GLY A 582 -32.56 -2.42 14.04
CA GLY A 582 -31.12 -2.18 13.88
C GLY A 582 -30.61 -2.52 12.48
N ASP A 583 -31.05 -3.63 11.90
CA ASP A 583 -30.70 -4.05 10.55
C ASP A 583 -31.18 -3.03 9.50
N ILE A 584 -32.44 -2.58 9.60
CA ILE A 584 -32.98 -1.55 8.70
C ILE A 584 -32.25 -0.21 8.90
N ALA A 585 -31.98 0.20 10.14
CA ALA A 585 -31.25 1.43 10.42
C ALA A 585 -29.84 1.40 9.83
N SER A 586 -29.13 0.29 10.02
CA SER A 586 -27.79 0.05 9.47
C SER A 586 -27.79 0.09 7.95
N ALA A 587 -28.80 -0.51 7.30
CA ALA A 587 -28.93 -0.52 5.85
C ALA A 587 -29.02 0.89 5.23
N TYR A 588 -29.49 1.90 5.97
CA TYR A 588 -29.56 3.30 5.52
C TYR A 588 -28.36 4.17 5.96
N SER A 589 -27.39 3.62 6.70
CA SER A 589 -26.32 4.41 7.31
C SER A 589 -25.16 4.68 6.34
N TYR A 590 -25.06 5.92 5.85
CA TYR A 590 -23.86 6.43 5.16
C TYR A 590 -23.35 7.78 5.71
N ALA A 591 -23.98 8.29 6.77
CA ALA A 591 -23.61 9.59 7.37
C ALA A 591 -22.13 9.64 7.80
N GLN A 592 -21.56 8.48 8.17
CA GLN A 592 -20.17 8.32 8.58
C GLN A 592 -19.13 8.61 7.48
N VAL A 593 -19.54 8.64 6.21
CA VAL A 593 -18.67 8.92 5.05
C VAL A 593 -19.21 10.08 4.21
N LEU A 594 -20.29 10.72 4.64
CA LEU A 594 -20.99 11.75 3.84
C LEU A 594 -20.08 12.96 3.59
N ILE A 595 -19.40 13.44 4.62
CA ILE A 595 -18.50 14.60 4.54
C ILE A 595 -17.31 14.29 3.63
N GLU A 596 -16.76 13.08 3.74
CA GLU A 596 -15.66 12.60 2.92
C GLU A 596 -16.08 12.46 1.44
N ILE A 597 -17.33 12.05 1.16
CA ILE A 597 -17.90 12.04 -0.20
C ILE A 597 -18.09 13.47 -0.72
N GLU A 598 -18.61 14.36 0.12
CA GLU A 598 -18.81 15.78 -0.23
C GLU A 598 -17.49 16.49 -0.51
N ASP A 599 -16.43 16.13 0.22
CA ASP A 599 -15.06 16.61 0.00
C ASP A 599 -14.48 16.19 -1.35
N THR A 600 -15.15 15.31 -2.10
CA THR A 600 -14.74 15.00 -3.48
C THR A 600 -15.37 15.92 -4.53
N LEU A 601 -16.41 16.68 -4.17
CA LEU A 601 -17.25 17.41 -5.13
C LEU A 601 -16.55 18.67 -5.66
N LYS A 602 -16.60 18.85 -6.98
CA LYS A 602 -16.12 20.07 -7.61
C LYS A 602 -17.04 21.26 -7.27
N SER A 603 -16.45 22.45 -7.22
CA SER A 603 -17.16 23.73 -7.09
C SER A 603 -16.62 24.72 -8.13
N PRO A 604 -17.48 25.51 -8.82
CA PRO A 604 -18.94 25.64 -8.69
C PRO A 604 -19.76 24.51 -9.37
N PRO A 605 -21.04 24.31 -8.99
CA PRO A 605 -21.80 24.99 -7.93
C PRO A 605 -21.40 24.52 -6.51
N PRO A 606 -21.86 25.18 -5.43
CA PRO A 606 -21.49 24.83 -4.05
C PRO A 606 -21.75 23.35 -3.72
N GLU A 607 -20.81 22.77 -2.99
CA GLU A 607 -20.69 21.35 -2.68
C GLU A 607 -21.95 20.82 -2.01
N HIS A 608 -22.45 21.51 -0.98
CA HIS A 608 -23.66 21.12 -0.27
C HIS A 608 -24.90 21.07 -1.18
N ARG A 609 -24.98 21.92 -2.23
CA ARG A 609 -26.10 21.88 -3.19
C ARG A 609 -26.03 20.66 -4.08
N VAL A 610 -24.82 20.31 -4.50
CA VAL A 610 -24.54 19.09 -5.28
C VAL A 610 -24.80 17.86 -4.42
N MET A 611 -24.32 17.86 -3.18
CA MET A 611 -24.49 16.77 -2.22
C MET A 611 -25.95 16.54 -1.87
N LYS A 612 -26.74 17.60 -1.60
CA LYS A 612 -28.19 17.48 -1.37
C LYS A 612 -28.95 16.83 -2.55
N LYS A 613 -28.54 17.12 -3.79
CA LYS A 613 -29.10 16.43 -4.98
C LYS A 613 -28.65 14.97 -5.02
N ALA A 614 -27.38 14.69 -4.74
CA ALA A 614 -26.84 13.34 -4.72
C ALA A 614 -27.52 12.47 -3.64
N THR A 615 -27.72 13.01 -2.44
CA THR A 615 -28.50 12.42 -1.33
C THR A 615 -29.92 12.11 -1.74
N MET A 616 -30.61 13.03 -2.44
CA MET A 616 -31.97 12.78 -2.90
C MET A 616 -32.02 11.58 -3.85
N ILE A 617 -31.13 11.54 -4.86
CA ILE A 617 -31.04 10.42 -5.80
C ILE A 617 -30.69 9.13 -5.05
N GLY A 618 -29.64 9.15 -4.23
CA GLY A 618 -29.15 7.99 -3.50
C GLY A 618 -30.22 7.38 -2.61
N VAL A 619 -30.84 8.18 -1.73
CA VAL A 619 -31.87 7.70 -0.79
C VAL A 619 -33.11 7.18 -1.52
N LEU A 620 -33.60 7.90 -2.55
CA LEU A 620 -34.77 7.43 -3.32
C LEU A 620 -34.48 6.09 -4.00
N THR A 621 -33.32 5.97 -4.65
CA THR A 621 -32.93 4.74 -5.32
C THR A 621 -32.77 3.60 -4.32
N THR A 622 -32.07 3.81 -3.21
CA THR A 622 -31.86 2.75 -2.20
C THR A 622 -33.19 2.34 -1.56
N THR A 623 -34.08 3.28 -1.23
CA THR A 623 -35.39 2.96 -0.65
C THR A 623 -36.25 2.14 -1.58
N ALA A 624 -36.30 2.48 -2.87
CA ALA A 624 -37.02 1.69 -3.86
C ALA A 624 -36.50 0.24 -3.89
N PHE A 625 -35.18 0.07 -3.99
CA PHE A 625 -34.55 -1.26 -3.99
C PHE A 625 -34.77 -2.02 -2.68
N TYR A 626 -34.71 -1.35 -1.54
CA TYR A 626 -34.86 -1.96 -0.22
C TYR A 626 -36.28 -2.44 0.03
N MET A 627 -37.28 -1.63 -0.33
CA MET A 627 -38.67 -2.05 -0.32
C MET A 627 -38.88 -3.25 -1.24
N THR A 628 -38.36 -3.21 -2.47
CA THR A 628 -38.53 -4.33 -3.39
C THR A 628 -37.87 -5.62 -2.88
N CYS A 629 -36.61 -5.57 -2.45
CA CYS A 629 -35.89 -6.74 -1.91
C CYS A 629 -36.54 -7.27 -0.63
N GLY A 630 -36.82 -6.40 0.33
CA GLY A 630 -37.39 -6.78 1.63
C GLY A 630 -38.80 -7.34 1.50
N CYS A 631 -39.69 -6.67 0.75
CA CYS A 631 -41.07 -7.09 0.59
C CYS A 631 -41.20 -8.34 -0.29
N LEU A 632 -40.53 -8.43 -1.44
CA LEU A 632 -40.61 -9.62 -2.28
C LEU A 632 -39.89 -10.81 -1.63
N GLY A 633 -38.76 -10.58 -0.97
CA GLY A 633 -38.09 -11.61 -0.18
C GLY A 633 -38.98 -12.15 0.94
N TYR A 634 -39.69 -11.27 1.67
CA TYR A 634 -40.64 -11.70 2.68
C TYR A 634 -41.84 -12.45 2.07
N ALA A 635 -42.38 -11.98 0.95
CA ALA A 635 -43.46 -12.69 0.25
C ALA A 635 -43.03 -14.08 -0.27
N ALA A 636 -41.78 -14.23 -0.70
CA ALA A 636 -41.25 -15.50 -1.18
C ALA A 636 -40.99 -16.49 -0.01
N PHE A 637 -40.35 -16.03 1.06
CA PHE A 637 -39.86 -16.90 2.13
C PHE A 637 -40.70 -16.91 3.42
N GLY A 638 -41.67 -16.01 3.56
CA GLY A 638 -42.56 -15.93 4.69
C GLY A 638 -41.83 -15.66 6.01
N ASN A 639 -42.42 -16.11 7.12
CA ASN A 639 -41.89 -15.91 8.47
C ASN A 639 -40.52 -16.58 8.73
N ASP A 640 -40.10 -17.49 7.84
CA ASP A 640 -38.81 -18.18 7.88
C ASP A 640 -37.79 -17.57 6.89
N ALA A 641 -37.98 -16.31 6.49
CA ALA A 641 -37.05 -15.63 5.60
C ALA A 641 -35.61 -15.70 6.13
N PRO A 642 -34.62 -16.06 5.30
CA PRO A 642 -33.23 -16.16 5.75
C PRO A 642 -32.60 -14.78 5.94
N GLY A 643 -31.62 -14.68 6.83
CA GLY A 643 -30.82 -13.45 7.03
C GLY A 643 -29.97 -13.04 5.82
N ASN A 644 -29.82 -13.92 4.82
CA ASN A 644 -29.35 -13.59 3.49
C ASN A 644 -30.33 -14.17 2.46
N MET A 645 -31.07 -13.29 1.78
CA MET A 645 -32.11 -13.65 0.82
C MET A 645 -31.61 -14.66 -0.25
N LEU A 646 -30.35 -14.53 -0.72
CA LEU A 646 -29.81 -15.43 -1.75
C LEU A 646 -29.64 -16.87 -1.27
N THR A 647 -29.43 -17.09 0.02
CA THR A 647 -29.33 -18.45 0.59
C THR A 647 -30.67 -19.18 0.61
N GLY A 648 -31.79 -18.44 0.52
CA GLY A 648 -33.14 -19.02 0.53
C GLY A 648 -33.53 -19.74 -0.75
N PHE A 649 -32.88 -19.46 -1.88
CA PHE A 649 -33.17 -20.09 -3.18
C PHE A 649 -32.51 -21.45 -3.36
N GLY A 650 -31.60 -21.85 -2.46
CA GLY A 650 -30.85 -23.11 -2.57
C GLY A 650 -29.68 -23.05 -3.56
N PHE A 651 -29.13 -24.21 -3.91
CA PHE A 651 -27.88 -24.38 -4.68
C PHE A 651 -28.07 -25.16 -6.00
N TYR A 652 -29.31 -25.20 -6.51
CA TYR A 652 -29.69 -26.23 -7.48
C TYR A 652 -29.96 -25.68 -8.87
N GLU A 653 -31.09 -25.00 -9.13
CA GLU A 653 -31.34 -24.40 -10.44
C GLU A 653 -32.12 -23.08 -10.32
N PRO A 654 -31.75 -22.01 -11.07
CA PRO A 654 -30.54 -21.90 -11.91
C PRO A 654 -29.29 -21.60 -11.06
N PHE A 655 -28.41 -22.58 -10.85
CA PHE A 655 -27.23 -22.42 -9.97
C PHE A 655 -26.28 -21.33 -10.45
N TRP A 656 -26.10 -21.18 -11.77
CA TRP A 656 -25.24 -20.18 -12.37
C TRP A 656 -25.67 -18.74 -12.03
N LEU A 657 -26.98 -18.51 -11.85
CA LEU A 657 -27.52 -17.19 -11.55
C LEU A 657 -27.27 -16.82 -10.08
N ILE A 658 -27.35 -17.81 -9.18
CA ILE A 658 -26.97 -17.68 -7.77
C ILE A 658 -25.46 -17.47 -7.65
N ASP A 659 -24.65 -18.23 -8.40
CA ASP A 659 -23.19 -18.06 -8.45
C ASP A 659 -22.83 -16.66 -8.94
N LEU A 660 -23.47 -16.18 -10.01
CA LEU A 660 -23.27 -14.82 -10.51
C LEU A 660 -23.61 -13.78 -9.42
N ALA A 661 -24.75 -13.90 -8.75
CA ALA A 661 -25.12 -12.99 -7.67
C ALA A 661 -24.07 -12.96 -6.54
N ASN A 662 -23.53 -14.13 -6.15
CA ASN A 662 -22.49 -14.21 -5.14
C ASN A 662 -21.15 -13.62 -5.61
N VAL A 663 -20.77 -13.79 -6.89
CA VAL A 663 -19.59 -13.13 -7.46
C VAL A 663 -19.75 -11.61 -7.44
N LEU A 664 -20.94 -11.10 -7.82
CA LEU A 664 -21.23 -9.68 -7.78
C LEU A 664 -21.12 -9.11 -6.35
N ILE A 665 -21.60 -9.84 -5.33
CA ILE A 665 -21.39 -9.47 -3.91
C ILE A 665 -19.90 -9.35 -3.60
N VAL A 666 -19.09 -10.35 -3.95
CA VAL A 666 -17.64 -10.33 -3.66
C VAL A 666 -16.96 -9.11 -4.29
N VAL A 667 -17.24 -8.83 -5.56
CA VAL A 667 -16.65 -7.66 -6.26
C VAL A 667 -17.13 -6.34 -5.67
N HIS A 668 -18.42 -6.26 -5.31
CA HIS A 668 -18.98 -5.08 -4.67
C HIS A 668 -18.33 -4.80 -3.31
N LEU A 669 -18.20 -5.81 -2.43
CA LEU A 669 -17.67 -5.63 -1.08
C LEU A 669 -16.19 -5.21 -1.09
N VAL A 670 -15.41 -5.68 -2.07
CA VAL A 670 -14.04 -5.20 -2.34
C VAL A 670 -14.04 -3.71 -2.66
N GLY A 671 -14.97 -3.26 -3.51
CA GLY A 671 -15.10 -1.84 -3.86
C GLY A 671 -15.70 -0.99 -2.74
N ALA A 672 -16.60 -1.54 -1.95
CA ALA A 672 -17.23 -0.88 -0.81
C ALA A 672 -16.26 -0.71 0.37
N TYR A 673 -15.33 -1.66 0.59
CA TYR A 673 -14.26 -1.52 1.59
C TYR A 673 -13.36 -0.30 1.33
N GLN A 674 -13.17 0.06 0.06
CA GLN A 674 -12.37 1.23 -0.33
C GLN A 674 -13.09 2.56 -0.13
N VAL A 675 -14.42 2.54 -0.04
CA VAL A 675 -15.28 3.70 0.23
C VAL A 675 -15.50 3.83 1.72
#